data_AF-A0A4C1Z565-F1
#
_entry.id   AF-A0A4C1Z565-F1
#
_cell.length_a   1.000
_cell.length_b   1.000
_cell.length_c   1.000
_cell.angle_alpha   90.00
_cell.angle_beta   90.00
_cell.angle_gamma   90.00
#
_symmetry.space_group_name_H-M   'P 1'
#
loop_
_entity.id
_entity.type
_entity.pdbx_description
1 polymer ?
#
loop_
_entity_poly.entity_id
_entity_poly.type
_entity_poly.pdbx_seq_one_letter_code
_entity_poly.pdbx_strand_id
1 'polypeptide(L)'
;MASRMVQTWLASIHPDLPIAVSYFCHYYYYVITVSQHDECVACGCRLAAAQEAAGAQTPARRARAPTADTMGGAHHPPAPGPTSLFIFSDENPIRRYTKFIIEWPPFEYAVLLTIIANCVVLALEEHLPNGDKTILAQNLEKTEAYFLGIFCVEASLKILALGFVLHRGSYLRNVWNIMDFFVVVTGIITQLPVAPDVDFRTLRAIRVLRPLKLVSGVPSLQVVLKSIIKAMAPLLQIGLLVLFAIVIFAIIGLEFYSGALHKTCYSLEDINEIVPDGESPTPCNADNKTLAPYGANVCEYDKSTCLEKWEGPNKGITSFDNIGFAMLTVFQCITMEGWTSILYWTNDALGSAFNWVYFVPLIVLGSFFMLNLVLGVLSGEFAKEREKVENRQEFLKLRRQQQLERELNGYVEWICKAEEVILAEERTTEEEKMHIIEGVSQKSSGQEEVKKISEKVKAPTRRKRSRTRTAVMTSKFVCAGFLKSKVRSAGKCANFWRAEKRFRFWIRHTVKTQGFYWFVIVLVFLNTICVAVEHYRQPKWLTSFLYYAEFVFLGLFMMEMWIKMYALGPRIYFESSFNRFDCVVISGSIFEVVWSEVKGGSFGLSVLRALRLLRIFKVTKYWSSLRNLVISLLNSMRSIISLLFLLFLFILIFALLGMQLFGGQFNFEDGTPPTNFNTFPIALLTVFQILTGEDWNEVMYDGIKSQGGIQRGMLYSLYFVILVLFGNYTLLNVFLAIAVDNLANAQELTAAEEEQVEEDKEKQLQELEKEMGALHAVDGSPPVDLSPTPPTSRKNKKKEEAKKEEDEIPDGPKPMLPYSSMFILSPTNPIRRGAHWVVNLRYFDFFIMVVICMSSAALAAEDPVVEDSYRNKILNYFDYAFTGVFTIEMLLKVVDLGVLFHPGAYLRDLWNIMDAAVVICALVSFGFEIGGVKKGAGQNLSTIKSLRVLRVLRPLKTIKRVPKLKAVFDCVVNSLKNIDVLKFDKSHRANRGSYFVYEANSLLPRIEKRLWATQDFHYDNVATAMLTLFAVQTGEGWPQVLQNSMAATYEDRGSIQNFRIEMSIFYIVYFVVFPFFFVNIFVALIIITFQEQGEAELQDGEIDKNQKSCIDFTIEARPLERYMPSKRASFKYKVWRIVVSTPFEYFIMTLIVLNTLLLMMKVSVMRK
;
A
#
# COMPACT_ATOMS: atom_id res chain seq x y z
N MET A 1 -20.53 -46.21 8.18
CA MET A 1 -21.56 -46.20 9.24
C MET A 1 -22.51 -45.02 9.11
N ALA A 2 -22.04 -43.79 8.89
CA ALA A 2 -22.90 -42.61 8.69
C ALA A 2 -23.95 -42.73 7.56
N SER A 3 -23.60 -43.34 6.42
CA SER A 3 -24.54 -43.56 5.31
C SER A 3 -25.71 -44.51 5.65
N ARG A 4 -25.51 -45.46 6.58
CA ARG A 4 -26.60 -46.34 7.05
C ARG A 4 -27.53 -45.63 8.03
N MET A 5 -27.01 -44.72 8.85
CA MET A 5 -27.80 -43.93 9.80
C MET A 5 -28.73 -42.94 9.09
N VAL A 6 -28.25 -42.31 8.01
CA VAL A 6 -29.06 -41.38 7.19
C VAL A 6 -30.18 -42.11 6.44
N GLN A 7 -29.93 -43.33 5.96
CA GLN A 7 -30.95 -44.17 5.33
C GLN A 7 -32.06 -44.63 6.30
N THR A 8 -31.70 -44.96 7.55
CA THR A 8 -32.70 -45.31 8.58
C THR A 8 -33.51 -44.11 9.05
N TRP A 9 -32.93 -42.91 9.02
CA TRP A 9 -33.62 -41.68 9.45
C TRP A 9 -34.62 -41.18 8.39
N LEU A 10 -34.26 -41.24 7.11
CA LEU A 10 -35.15 -40.88 6.00
C LEU A 10 -36.34 -41.83 5.81
N ALA A 11 -36.21 -43.11 6.21
CA ALA A 11 -37.28 -44.10 6.16
C ALA A 11 -38.40 -43.86 7.20
N SER A 12 -38.16 -43.00 8.20
CA SER A 12 -39.11 -42.73 9.30
C SER A 12 -40.13 -41.62 8.98
N ILE A 13 -39.96 -40.87 7.89
CA ILE A 13 -40.67 -39.58 7.68
C ILE A 13 -41.75 -39.64 6.59
N HIS A 14 -41.68 -40.55 5.61
CA HIS A 14 -42.75 -40.73 4.61
C HIS A 14 -42.77 -42.16 4.02
N PRO A 15 -43.86 -42.94 4.16
CA PRO A 15 -43.92 -44.33 3.70
C PRO A 15 -44.06 -44.52 2.18
N ASP A 16 -44.30 -43.46 1.40
CA ASP A 16 -44.61 -43.56 -0.05
C ASP A 16 -43.52 -43.05 -1.00
N LEU A 17 -42.33 -42.71 -0.51
CA LEU A 17 -41.19 -42.29 -1.35
C LEU A 17 -40.09 -43.34 -1.67
N PRO A 18 -40.23 -44.67 -1.47
CA PRO A 18 -39.13 -45.60 -1.75
C PRO A 18 -38.98 -45.98 -3.24
N ILE A 19 -39.94 -45.65 -4.11
CA ILE A 19 -39.94 -46.11 -5.52
C ILE A 19 -39.26 -45.11 -6.46
N ALA A 20 -39.23 -43.80 -6.14
CA ALA A 20 -38.61 -42.78 -6.99
C ALA A 20 -37.08 -42.70 -6.85
N VAL A 21 -36.53 -43.01 -5.66
CA VAL A 21 -35.08 -42.91 -5.41
C VAL A 21 -34.31 -44.10 -6.00
N SER A 22 -34.94 -45.28 -6.11
CA SER A 22 -34.33 -46.46 -6.74
C SER A 22 -34.25 -46.32 -8.26
N TYR A 23 -35.25 -45.71 -8.90
CA TYR A 23 -35.25 -45.45 -10.35
C TYR A 23 -34.29 -44.32 -10.76
N PHE A 24 -34.06 -43.32 -9.90
CA PHE A 24 -33.07 -42.27 -10.17
C PHE A 24 -31.63 -42.77 -10.10
N CYS A 25 -31.33 -43.73 -9.21
CA CYS A 25 -30.00 -44.35 -9.11
C CYS A 25 -29.65 -45.26 -10.31
N HIS A 26 -30.64 -45.91 -10.94
CA HIS A 26 -30.39 -46.81 -12.08
C HIS A 26 -30.28 -46.07 -13.42
N TYR A 27 -30.97 -44.92 -13.60
CA TYR A 27 -30.88 -44.14 -14.84
C TYR A 27 -29.56 -43.35 -14.96
N TYR A 28 -28.90 -43.06 -13.84
CA TYR A 28 -27.58 -42.42 -13.81
C TYR A 28 -26.44 -43.33 -14.31
N TYR A 29 -26.66 -44.65 -14.39
CA TYR A 29 -25.64 -45.60 -14.85
C TYR A 29 -25.67 -45.87 -16.36
N TYR A 30 -26.75 -45.52 -17.08
CA TYR A 30 -26.91 -45.86 -18.51
C TYR A 30 -26.79 -44.67 -19.48
N VAL A 31 -27.00 -43.42 -19.01
CA VAL A 31 -26.90 -42.22 -19.85
C VAL A 31 -25.44 -41.73 -20.03
N ILE A 32 -24.47 -42.35 -19.35
CA ILE A 32 -23.05 -41.99 -19.48
C ILE A 32 -22.36 -42.72 -20.66
N THR A 33 -23.01 -43.71 -21.31
CA THR A 33 -22.33 -44.53 -22.33
C THR A 33 -22.60 -44.19 -23.80
N VAL A 34 -23.56 -43.34 -24.17
CA VAL A 34 -23.79 -43.02 -25.60
C VAL A 34 -24.28 -41.59 -25.78
N SER A 35 -23.39 -40.71 -26.24
CA SER A 35 -23.65 -39.47 -27.01
C SER A 35 -22.84 -38.27 -26.50
N GLN A 36 -21.55 -38.25 -26.82
CA GLN A 36 -20.99 -37.10 -27.53
C GLN A 36 -19.68 -37.49 -28.22
N HIS A 37 -19.76 -37.66 -29.53
CA HIS A 37 -18.67 -37.32 -30.43
C HIS A 37 -19.05 -35.96 -31.06
N ASP A 38 -18.07 -35.04 -31.03
CA ASP A 38 -17.92 -33.81 -31.82
C ASP A 38 -18.80 -32.60 -31.40
N GLU A 39 -18.31 -31.41 -31.05
CA GLU A 39 -16.98 -30.77 -31.07
C GLU A 39 -17.01 -29.60 -30.06
N CYS A 40 -16.27 -29.68 -28.94
CA CYS A 40 -15.63 -28.55 -28.24
C CYS A 40 -14.87 -29.03 -26.98
N VAL A 41 -13.58 -29.33 -27.19
CA VAL A 41 -12.41 -28.94 -26.40
C VAL A 41 -12.59 -28.78 -24.87
N ALA A 42 -12.67 -29.92 -24.18
CA ALA A 42 -12.11 -30.09 -22.83
C ALA A 42 -11.88 -31.59 -22.56
N CYS A 43 -10.90 -32.20 -23.25
CA CYS A 43 -10.38 -33.51 -22.88
C CYS A 43 -8.85 -33.42 -22.70
N GLY A 44 -8.45 -33.45 -21.43
CA GLY A 44 -7.05 -33.54 -21.00
C GLY A 44 -6.85 -33.90 -19.53
N CYS A 45 -7.92 -34.16 -18.76
CA CYS A 45 -7.84 -34.55 -17.34
C CYS A 45 -8.20 -36.01 -17.04
N ARG A 46 -8.35 -36.88 -18.04
CA ARG A 46 -8.46 -38.34 -17.82
C ARG A 46 -7.59 -39.21 -18.74
N LEU A 47 -6.40 -38.70 -19.08
CA LEU A 47 -5.20 -39.54 -19.07
C LEU A 47 -4.41 -39.41 -17.75
N ALA A 48 -4.87 -38.55 -16.83
CA ALA A 48 -4.19 -38.27 -15.56
C ALA A 48 -4.36 -39.41 -14.52
N ALA A 49 -5.50 -40.11 -14.49
CA ALA A 49 -5.80 -41.05 -13.40
C ALA A 49 -5.44 -42.53 -13.65
N ALA A 50 -4.89 -42.90 -14.80
CA ALA A 50 -4.36 -44.26 -15.06
C ALA A 50 -2.85 -44.29 -15.36
N GLN A 51 -2.20 -43.13 -15.33
CA GLN A 51 -0.74 -42.96 -15.42
C GLN A 51 -0.13 -42.47 -14.09
N GLU A 52 -0.97 -42.18 -13.09
CA GLU A 52 -0.61 -41.80 -11.71
C GLU A 52 -0.43 -42.98 -10.74
N ALA A 53 -0.27 -44.21 -11.26
CA ALA A 53 0.20 -45.36 -10.48
C ALA A 53 1.67 -45.75 -10.78
N ALA A 54 2.39 -45.00 -11.63
CA ALA A 54 3.78 -45.26 -11.98
C ALA A 54 4.69 -44.00 -11.89
N GLY A 55 4.28 -43.00 -11.10
CA GLY A 55 4.95 -41.70 -11.01
C GLY A 55 5.20 -41.22 -9.57
N ALA A 56 5.34 -42.13 -8.61
CA ALA A 56 5.74 -41.78 -7.25
C ALA A 56 7.23 -41.41 -7.21
N GLN A 57 7.57 -40.17 -7.57
CA GLN A 57 8.88 -39.59 -7.23
C GLN A 57 8.89 -39.19 -5.76
N THR A 58 9.39 -40.12 -4.96
CA THR A 58 10.01 -39.89 -3.66
C THR A 58 10.92 -38.65 -3.62
N PRO A 59 11.02 -37.98 -2.46
CA PRO A 59 11.79 -36.75 -2.31
C PRO A 59 13.27 -37.01 -2.58
N ALA A 60 13.82 -36.31 -3.57
CA ALA A 60 15.25 -36.32 -3.86
C ALA A 60 16.03 -35.70 -2.69
N ARG A 61 16.36 -36.53 -1.70
CA ARG A 61 17.60 -36.39 -0.92
C ARG A 61 18.72 -36.26 -1.94
N ARG A 62 19.33 -35.09 -2.05
CA ARG A 62 20.59 -34.85 -2.78
C ARG A 62 21.65 -35.85 -2.31
N ALA A 63 21.72 -37.09 -2.79
CA ALA A 63 22.70 -38.06 -2.30
C ALA A 63 24.13 -37.49 -2.40
N ARG A 64 24.68 -37.26 -1.22
CA ARG A 64 26.07 -37.01 -0.89
C ARG A 64 26.83 -38.30 -1.22
N ALA A 65 27.12 -38.60 -2.49
CA ALA A 65 27.83 -39.83 -2.86
C ALA A 65 29.22 -39.87 -2.18
N PRO A 66 29.54 -40.94 -1.43
CA PRO A 66 30.87 -41.20 -0.91
C PRO A 66 31.75 -41.79 -2.02
N THR A 67 33.05 -41.48 -1.97
CA THR A 67 34.09 -42.26 -2.64
C THR A 67 34.09 -43.67 -2.06
N ALA A 68 33.81 -44.68 -2.90
CA ALA A 68 34.15 -46.06 -2.63
C ALA A 68 35.27 -46.45 -3.61
N ASP A 69 36.48 -46.57 -3.08
CA ASP A 69 37.49 -47.47 -3.63
C ASP A 69 36.93 -48.89 -3.50
N THR A 70 36.72 -49.63 -4.59
CA THR A 70 37.35 -50.94 -4.91
C THR A 70 36.62 -51.69 -6.04
N MET A 71 37.44 -52.12 -7.00
CA MET A 71 37.41 -53.34 -7.83
C MET A 71 36.23 -53.67 -8.78
N GLY A 72 36.60 -53.73 -10.07
CA GLY A 72 36.30 -54.87 -10.96
C GLY A 72 34.96 -54.86 -11.70
N GLY A 73 34.96 -54.43 -12.98
CA GLY A 73 33.84 -54.68 -13.89
C GLY A 73 33.95 -53.92 -15.22
N ALA A 74 33.89 -54.67 -16.32
CA ALA A 74 34.17 -54.30 -17.71
C ALA A 74 33.66 -52.92 -18.23
N HIS A 75 34.53 -52.27 -19.00
CA HIS A 75 34.27 -51.06 -19.78
C HIS A 75 33.27 -51.31 -20.91
N HIS A 76 32.16 -50.56 -20.93
CA HIS A 76 31.49 -50.14 -22.16
C HIS A 76 31.81 -48.65 -22.41
N PRO A 77 32.10 -48.23 -23.66
CA PRO A 77 32.35 -46.82 -23.96
C PRO A 77 31.02 -46.03 -23.90
N PRO A 78 31.02 -44.79 -23.36
CA PRO A 78 29.83 -43.96 -23.35
C PRO A 78 29.52 -43.46 -24.77
N ALA A 79 28.24 -43.44 -25.13
CA ALA A 79 27.78 -42.85 -26.39
C ALA A 79 28.25 -41.38 -26.50
N PRO A 80 28.66 -40.91 -27.70
CA PRO A 80 29.23 -39.57 -27.84
C PRO A 80 28.16 -38.52 -27.54
N GLY A 81 28.44 -37.70 -26.52
CA GLY A 81 27.65 -36.52 -26.20
C GLY A 81 27.64 -35.53 -27.38
N PRO A 82 26.62 -34.66 -27.46
CA PRO A 82 26.47 -33.71 -28.56
C PRO A 82 27.67 -32.77 -28.70
N THR A 83 28.14 -32.55 -29.92
CA THR A 83 29.26 -31.65 -30.24
C THR A 83 28.83 -30.17 -30.16
N SER A 84 29.62 -29.31 -29.49
CA SER A 84 29.38 -27.85 -29.56
C SER A 84 29.95 -27.28 -30.86
N LEU A 85 29.16 -26.41 -31.52
CA LEU A 85 29.48 -25.81 -32.83
C LEU A 85 29.82 -26.83 -33.93
N PHE A 86 29.38 -28.08 -33.80
CA PHE A 86 29.74 -29.22 -34.67
C PHE A 86 31.24 -29.58 -34.73
N ILE A 87 32.09 -28.89 -33.96
CA ILE A 87 33.55 -29.06 -33.99
C ILE A 87 34.07 -29.66 -32.67
N PHE A 88 33.45 -29.33 -31.53
CA PHE A 88 33.98 -29.71 -30.22
C PHE A 88 33.18 -30.82 -29.52
N SER A 89 33.75 -32.03 -29.44
CA SER A 89 33.21 -33.12 -28.62
C SER A 89 33.34 -32.81 -27.12
N ASP A 90 32.62 -33.52 -26.25
CA ASP A 90 32.72 -33.33 -24.80
C ASP A 90 34.11 -33.68 -24.23
N GLU A 91 34.88 -34.48 -24.94
CA GLU A 91 36.26 -34.87 -24.60
C GLU A 91 37.31 -33.82 -25.02
N ASN A 92 36.95 -32.83 -25.84
CA ASN A 92 37.92 -31.84 -26.29
C ASN A 92 38.42 -30.96 -25.12
N PRO A 93 39.75 -30.79 -24.98
CA PRO A 93 40.33 -30.08 -23.85
C PRO A 93 39.84 -28.64 -23.78
N ILE A 94 39.68 -27.97 -24.93
CA ILE A 94 39.18 -26.59 -25.03
C ILE A 94 37.80 -26.49 -24.39
N ARG A 95 36.83 -27.32 -24.80
CA ARG A 95 35.46 -27.30 -24.26
C ARG A 95 35.44 -27.61 -22.76
N ARG A 96 36.29 -28.54 -22.31
CA ARG A 96 36.40 -28.93 -20.89
C ARG A 96 36.96 -27.80 -20.03
N TYR A 97 38.02 -27.13 -20.47
CA TYR A 97 38.57 -25.95 -19.78
C TYR A 97 37.59 -24.78 -19.79
N THR A 98 36.89 -24.53 -20.89
CA THR A 98 35.88 -23.48 -20.96
C THR A 98 34.69 -23.75 -20.03
N LYS A 99 34.20 -25.00 -19.94
CA LYS A 99 33.18 -25.39 -18.95
C LYS A 99 33.67 -25.14 -17.51
N PHE A 100 34.91 -25.50 -17.20
CA PHE A 100 35.51 -25.25 -15.88
C PHE A 100 35.59 -23.75 -15.54
N ILE A 101 35.94 -22.89 -16.50
CA ILE A 101 36.02 -21.44 -16.30
C ILE A 101 34.63 -20.84 -16.01
N ILE A 102 33.59 -21.26 -16.75
CA ILE A 102 32.23 -20.72 -16.57
C ILE A 102 31.61 -21.16 -15.23
N GLU A 103 31.88 -22.39 -14.79
CA GLU A 103 31.39 -22.90 -13.50
C GLU A 103 32.18 -22.34 -12.30
N TRP A 104 33.25 -21.58 -12.54
CA TRP A 104 34.10 -21.05 -11.49
C TRP A 104 33.42 -19.86 -10.79
N PRO A 105 33.11 -19.93 -9.48
CA PRO A 105 32.37 -18.86 -8.80
C PRO A 105 33.01 -17.46 -8.88
N PRO A 106 34.35 -17.30 -8.83
CA PRO A 106 34.99 -16.00 -9.05
C PRO A 106 34.72 -15.39 -10.44
N PHE A 107 34.55 -16.21 -11.48
CA PHE A 107 34.22 -15.72 -12.82
C PHE A 107 32.82 -15.08 -12.84
N GLU A 108 31.85 -15.69 -12.15
CA GLU A 108 30.50 -15.14 -11.97
C GLU A 108 30.53 -13.80 -11.21
N TYR A 109 31.27 -13.72 -10.10
CA TYR A 109 31.44 -12.46 -9.36
C TYR A 109 32.16 -11.38 -10.16
N ALA A 110 33.15 -11.75 -10.99
CA ALA A 110 33.87 -10.81 -11.85
C ALA A 110 32.96 -10.23 -12.94
N VAL A 111 32.13 -11.06 -13.57
CA VAL A 111 31.11 -10.61 -14.54
C VAL A 111 30.09 -9.69 -13.85
N LEU A 112 29.59 -10.06 -12.67
CA LEU A 112 28.65 -9.24 -11.90
C LEU A 112 29.24 -7.86 -11.55
N LEU A 113 30.48 -7.82 -11.07
CA LEU A 113 31.16 -6.57 -10.74
C LEU A 113 31.41 -5.71 -11.99
N THR A 114 31.69 -6.34 -13.14
CA THR A 114 31.82 -5.65 -14.44
C THR A 114 30.49 -5.02 -14.88
N ILE A 115 29.37 -5.72 -14.69
CA ILE A 115 28.03 -5.18 -14.97
C ILE A 115 27.74 -3.97 -14.09
N ILE A 116 27.99 -4.07 -12.78
CA ILE A 116 27.79 -2.96 -11.83
C ILE A 116 28.67 -1.77 -12.22
N ALA A 117 29.95 -2.00 -12.51
CA ALA A 117 30.86 -0.95 -12.97
C ALA A 117 30.37 -0.28 -14.26
N ASN A 118 29.85 -1.06 -15.23
CA ASN A 118 29.27 -0.50 -16.46
C ASN A 118 28.02 0.34 -16.17
N CYS A 119 27.15 -0.09 -15.25
CA CYS A 119 25.97 0.67 -14.85
C CYS A 119 26.36 2.01 -14.20
N VAL A 120 27.40 2.01 -13.36
CA VAL A 120 27.93 3.24 -12.74
C VAL A 120 28.49 4.19 -13.79
N VAL A 121 29.22 3.68 -14.79
CA VAL A 121 29.73 4.50 -15.91
C VAL A 121 28.59 5.14 -16.69
N LEU A 122 27.52 4.39 -17.00
CA LEU A 122 26.33 4.93 -17.66
C LEU A 122 25.60 5.99 -16.81
N ALA A 123 25.57 5.81 -15.50
CA ALA A 123 24.96 6.78 -14.57
C ALA A 123 25.80 8.06 -14.40
N LEU A 124 27.11 8.01 -14.61
CA LEU A 124 28.00 9.18 -14.57
C LEU A 124 28.01 9.97 -15.89
N GLU A 125 27.37 9.47 -16.95
CA GLU A 125 27.27 10.15 -18.24
C GLU A 125 26.30 11.33 -18.16
N GLU A 126 26.79 12.55 -18.39
CA GLU A 126 25.99 13.77 -18.44
C GLU A 126 25.71 14.15 -19.89
N HIS A 127 24.44 14.46 -20.20
CA HIS A 127 24.01 14.83 -21.55
C HIS A 127 23.75 16.34 -21.63
N LEU A 128 24.55 17.02 -22.46
CA LEU A 128 24.43 18.45 -22.71
C LEU A 128 23.62 18.72 -23.99
N PRO A 129 23.03 19.93 -24.12
CA PRO A 129 22.33 20.34 -25.34
C PRO A 129 23.23 20.32 -26.58
N ASN A 130 22.61 20.21 -27.76
CA ASN A 130 23.27 20.28 -29.07
C ASN A 130 24.40 19.26 -29.30
N GLY A 131 24.41 18.15 -28.54
CA GLY A 131 25.41 17.10 -28.69
C GLY A 131 26.79 17.44 -28.12
N ASP A 132 26.89 18.49 -27.32
CA ASP A 132 28.11 18.82 -26.59
C ASP A 132 28.43 17.75 -25.52
N LYS A 133 29.70 17.61 -25.16
CA LYS A 133 30.16 16.57 -24.20
C LYS A 133 31.24 17.11 -23.29
N THR A 134 31.10 16.83 -21.99
CA THR A 134 32.15 17.09 -21.01
C THR A 134 33.36 16.19 -21.24
N ILE A 135 34.54 16.62 -20.75
CA ILE A 135 35.78 15.82 -20.80
C ILE A 135 35.56 14.46 -20.10
N LEU A 136 34.78 14.45 -19.01
CA LEU A 136 34.42 13.22 -18.30
C LEU A 136 33.59 12.30 -19.21
N ALA A 137 32.55 12.81 -19.86
CA ALA A 137 31.70 12.03 -20.76
C ALA A 137 32.51 11.41 -21.92
N GLN A 138 33.41 12.17 -22.54
CA GLN A 138 34.29 11.66 -23.60
C GLN A 138 35.21 10.53 -23.12
N ASN A 139 35.71 10.62 -21.88
CA ASN A 139 36.52 9.56 -21.28
C ASN A 139 35.69 8.32 -20.93
N LEU A 140 34.45 8.51 -20.45
CA LEU A 140 33.52 7.42 -20.16
C LEU A 140 33.14 6.65 -21.44
N GLU A 141 32.93 7.32 -22.57
CA GLU A 141 32.67 6.66 -23.86
C GLU A 141 33.81 5.72 -24.29
N LYS A 142 35.07 6.11 -24.06
CA LYS A 142 36.23 5.23 -24.33
C LYS A 142 36.21 3.97 -23.46
N THR A 143 35.65 4.04 -22.25
CA THR A 143 35.55 2.86 -21.37
C THR A 143 34.58 1.81 -21.91
N GLU A 144 33.61 2.18 -22.75
CA GLU A 144 32.60 1.27 -23.28
C GLU A 144 33.17 0.16 -24.15
N ALA A 145 34.21 0.45 -24.94
CA ALA A 145 34.88 -0.55 -25.77
C ALA A 145 35.51 -1.66 -24.90
N TYR A 146 36.03 -1.32 -23.71
CA TYR A 146 36.58 -2.30 -22.77
C TYR A 146 35.48 -3.20 -22.19
N PHE A 147 34.35 -2.62 -21.77
CA PHE A 147 33.21 -3.39 -21.27
C PHE A 147 32.63 -4.32 -22.34
N LEU A 148 32.47 -3.82 -23.58
CA LEU A 148 32.03 -4.64 -24.71
C LEU A 148 33.00 -5.80 -24.97
N GLY A 149 34.32 -5.54 -24.91
CA GLY A 149 35.34 -6.58 -25.04
C GLY A 149 35.18 -7.69 -24.00
N ILE A 150 34.95 -7.34 -22.72
CA ILE A 150 34.73 -8.32 -21.65
C ILE A 150 33.47 -9.15 -21.91
N PHE A 151 32.36 -8.52 -22.33
CA PHE A 151 31.12 -9.24 -22.63
C PHE A 151 31.24 -10.13 -23.88
N CYS A 152 32.01 -9.72 -24.89
CA CYS A 152 32.34 -10.57 -26.05
C CYS A 152 33.07 -11.83 -25.62
N VAL A 153 34.07 -11.71 -24.73
CA VAL A 153 34.82 -12.86 -24.19
C VAL A 153 33.89 -13.79 -23.42
N GLU A 154 33.06 -13.24 -22.54
CA GLU A 154 32.08 -14.02 -21.79
C GLU A 154 31.11 -14.79 -22.69
N ALA A 155 30.50 -14.12 -23.68
CA ALA A 155 29.59 -14.73 -24.62
C ALA A 155 30.29 -15.83 -25.44
N SER A 156 31.52 -15.57 -25.91
CA SER A 156 32.32 -16.53 -26.66
C SER A 156 32.64 -17.78 -25.85
N LEU A 157 33.06 -17.62 -24.59
CA LEU A 157 33.30 -18.75 -23.67
C LEU A 157 32.01 -19.56 -23.47
N LYS A 158 30.87 -18.90 -23.20
CA LYS A 158 29.57 -19.58 -23.03
C LYS A 158 29.14 -20.34 -24.28
N ILE A 159 29.31 -19.77 -25.48
CA ILE A 159 28.99 -20.43 -26.75
C ILE A 159 29.87 -21.66 -26.98
N LEU A 160 31.18 -21.58 -26.69
CA LEU A 160 32.12 -22.70 -26.83
C LEU A 160 31.78 -23.87 -25.88
N ALA A 161 31.38 -23.57 -24.64
CA ALA A 161 31.04 -24.58 -23.64
C ALA A 161 29.67 -25.25 -23.88
N LEU A 162 28.64 -24.44 -24.17
CA LEU A 162 27.23 -24.88 -24.25
C LEU A 162 26.77 -25.24 -25.67
N GLY A 163 27.47 -24.76 -26.69
CA GLY A 163 27.02 -24.83 -28.10
C GLY A 163 26.00 -23.74 -28.44
N PHE A 164 25.78 -23.50 -29.73
CA PHE A 164 25.03 -22.32 -30.20
C PHE A 164 23.50 -22.46 -30.11
N VAL A 165 22.86 -23.36 -30.88
CA VAL A 165 21.38 -23.44 -31.02
C VAL A 165 20.76 -24.84 -30.89
N LEU A 166 21.40 -25.89 -31.41
CA LEU A 166 20.70 -27.15 -31.72
C LEU A 166 20.36 -28.04 -30.50
N HIS A 167 21.09 -27.96 -29.38
CA HIS A 167 20.85 -28.83 -28.23
C HIS A 167 20.00 -28.15 -27.16
N ARG A 168 19.29 -28.95 -26.34
CA ARG A 168 18.42 -28.44 -25.27
C ARG A 168 19.17 -27.60 -24.20
N GLY A 169 20.47 -27.82 -24.06
CA GLY A 169 21.36 -27.02 -23.19
C GLY A 169 22.19 -25.96 -23.93
N SER A 170 21.86 -25.63 -25.18
CA SER A 170 22.60 -24.64 -25.98
C SER A 170 22.37 -23.20 -25.52
N TYR A 171 23.35 -22.34 -25.80
CA TYR A 171 23.42 -20.95 -25.35
C TYR A 171 22.15 -20.16 -25.68
N LEU A 172 21.71 -20.13 -26.95
CA LEU A 172 20.55 -19.34 -27.39
C LEU A 172 19.18 -19.92 -27.01
N ARG A 173 19.10 -21.07 -26.32
CA ARG A 173 17.81 -21.55 -25.78
C ARG A 173 17.50 -21.01 -24.39
N ASN A 174 18.48 -20.44 -23.72
CA ASN A 174 18.28 -19.76 -22.44
C ASN A 174 17.93 -18.29 -22.69
N VAL A 175 16.76 -17.84 -22.23
CA VAL A 175 16.26 -16.46 -22.41
C VAL A 175 17.28 -15.41 -21.96
N TRP A 176 18.01 -15.68 -20.87
CA TRP A 176 19.02 -14.76 -20.35
C TRP A 176 20.25 -14.64 -21.25
N ASN A 177 20.67 -15.75 -21.84
CA ASN A 177 21.77 -15.77 -22.80
C ASN A 177 21.39 -15.13 -24.14
N ILE A 178 20.11 -15.22 -24.55
CA ILE A 178 19.60 -14.51 -25.74
C ILE A 178 19.72 -13.00 -25.54
N MET A 179 19.33 -12.50 -24.37
CA MET A 179 19.45 -11.07 -24.03
C MET A 179 20.91 -10.62 -24.03
N ASP A 180 21.81 -11.39 -23.39
CA ASP A 180 23.25 -11.13 -23.40
C ASP A 180 23.82 -11.09 -24.82
N PHE A 181 23.42 -12.04 -25.67
CA PHE A 181 23.85 -12.11 -27.05
C PHE A 181 23.40 -10.88 -27.85
N PHE A 182 22.14 -10.47 -27.69
CA PHE A 182 21.60 -9.31 -28.37
C PHE A 182 22.35 -8.02 -28.00
N VAL A 183 22.59 -7.81 -26.70
CA VAL A 183 23.35 -6.66 -26.18
C VAL A 183 24.78 -6.61 -26.73
N VAL A 184 25.44 -7.77 -26.86
CA VAL A 184 26.79 -7.85 -27.44
C VAL A 184 26.77 -7.55 -28.94
N VAL A 185 25.82 -8.14 -29.69
CA VAL A 185 25.70 -7.95 -31.14
C VAL A 185 25.39 -6.50 -31.49
N THR A 186 24.43 -5.87 -30.82
CA THR A 186 24.10 -4.45 -31.06
C THR A 186 25.26 -3.55 -30.67
N GLY A 187 25.99 -3.86 -29.59
CA GLY A 187 27.19 -3.13 -29.19
C GLY A 187 28.31 -3.19 -30.24
N ILE A 188 28.52 -4.34 -30.89
CA ILE A 188 29.47 -4.47 -32.00
C ILE A 188 28.99 -3.65 -33.21
N ILE A 189 27.70 -3.71 -33.55
CA ILE A 189 27.12 -2.96 -34.67
C ILE A 189 27.32 -1.46 -34.48
N THR A 190 27.13 -0.93 -33.26
CA THR A 190 27.32 0.51 -32.98
C THR A 190 28.77 0.98 -33.08
N GLN A 191 29.75 0.07 -33.04
CA GLN A 191 31.18 0.37 -33.17
C GLN A 191 31.66 0.23 -34.64
N LEU A 192 30.84 -0.34 -35.53
CA LEU A 192 31.16 -0.43 -36.95
C LEU A 192 30.83 0.90 -37.64
N PRO A 193 31.76 1.49 -38.42
CA PRO A 193 31.51 2.71 -39.17
C PRO A 193 30.68 2.39 -40.43
N VAL A 194 29.37 2.13 -40.26
CA VAL A 194 28.45 1.84 -41.37
C VAL A 194 27.46 2.98 -41.51
N ALA A 195 27.69 3.83 -42.51
CA ALA A 195 26.85 4.94 -42.99
C ALA A 195 26.65 6.16 -42.03
N PRO A 196 26.86 7.41 -42.52
CA PRO A 196 26.75 8.64 -41.72
C PRO A 196 25.32 9.15 -41.46
N ASP A 197 24.29 8.63 -42.16
CA ASP A 197 22.91 9.18 -42.12
C ASP A 197 21.92 8.39 -41.24
N VAL A 198 22.38 7.36 -40.50
CA VAL A 198 21.52 6.59 -39.61
C VAL A 198 21.79 7.02 -38.16
N ASP A 199 20.78 7.60 -37.50
CA ASP A 199 20.85 7.95 -36.09
C ASP A 199 20.96 6.69 -35.22
N PHE A 200 22.19 6.26 -34.94
CA PHE A 200 22.50 5.15 -34.04
C PHE A 200 22.08 5.40 -32.57
N ARG A 201 21.47 6.54 -32.25
CA ARG A 201 21.02 6.90 -30.89
C ARG A 201 20.07 5.85 -30.30
N THR A 202 19.17 5.31 -31.12
CA THR A 202 18.24 4.23 -30.74
C THR A 202 18.95 2.90 -30.50
N LEU A 203 19.97 2.57 -31.30
CA LEU A 203 20.79 1.35 -31.13
C LEU A 203 21.74 1.48 -29.93
N ARG A 204 22.24 2.69 -29.64
CA ARG A 204 22.99 3.00 -28.42
C ARG A 204 22.11 2.87 -27.19
N ALA A 205 20.83 3.25 -27.25
CA ALA A 205 19.90 3.08 -26.13
C ALA A 205 19.75 1.61 -25.68
N ILE A 206 19.95 0.61 -26.56
CA ILE A 206 19.92 -0.82 -26.21
C ILE A 206 20.98 -1.19 -25.15
N ARG A 207 22.07 -0.40 -25.03
CA ARG A 207 23.09 -0.56 -23.97
C ARG A 207 22.50 -0.44 -22.56
N VAL A 208 21.35 0.21 -22.42
CA VAL A 208 20.62 0.37 -21.15
C VAL A 208 19.99 -0.91 -20.62
N LEU A 209 19.92 -1.97 -21.42
CA LEU A 209 19.40 -3.27 -20.97
C LEU A 209 20.43 -4.09 -20.18
N ARG A 210 21.70 -3.68 -20.16
CA ARG A 210 22.79 -4.34 -19.40
C ARG A 210 22.51 -4.53 -17.90
N PRO A 211 21.87 -3.59 -17.16
CA PRO A 211 21.50 -3.79 -15.77
C PRO A 211 20.56 -4.99 -15.55
N LEU A 212 19.74 -5.39 -16.54
CA LEU A 212 18.89 -6.59 -16.43
C LEU A 212 19.69 -7.87 -16.21
N LYS A 213 20.96 -7.89 -16.66
CA LYS A 213 21.87 -9.01 -16.43
C LYS A 213 22.14 -9.25 -14.94
N LEU A 214 21.99 -8.23 -14.09
CA LEU A 214 22.07 -8.38 -12.63
C LEU A 214 20.96 -9.30 -12.09
N VAL A 215 19.77 -9.32 -12.72
CA VAL A 215 18.70 -10.29 -12.39
C VAL A 215 19.15 -11.71 -12.70
N SER A 216 19.85 -11.92 -13.82
CA SER A 216 20.37 -13.24 -14.19
C SER A 216 21.46 -13.74 -13.23
N GLY A 217 22.25 -12.84 -12.63
CA GLY A 217 23.30 -13.18 -11.66
C GLY A 217 22.82 -13.37 -10.22
N VAL A 218 21.61 -12.90 -9.87
CA VAL A 218 21.08 -12.98 -8.50
C VAL A 218 19.87 -13.93 -8.44
N PRO A 219 20.02 -15.15 -7.89
CA PRO A 219 18.95 -16.16 -7.91
C PRO A 219 17.64 -15.73 -7.22
N SER A 220 17.71 -14.92 -6.16
CA SER A 220 16.51 -14.42 -5.48
C SER A 220 15.66 -13.54 -6.42
N LEU A 221 16.29 -12.66 -7.21
CA LEU A 221 15.59 -11.79 -8.16
C LEU A 221 14.93 -12.58 -9.29
N GLN A 222 15.54 -13.69 -9.73
CA GLN A 222 14.92 -14.55 -10.74
C GLN A 222 13.61 -15.18 -10.26
N VAL A 223 13.53 -15.55 -8.97
CA VAL A 223 12.33 -16.14 -8.38
C VAL A 223 11.22 -15.09 -8.30
N VAL A 224 11.55 -13.88 -7.85
CA VAL A 224 10.61 -12.76 -7.78
C VAL A 224 10.10 -12.39 -9.17
N LEU A 225 10.99 -12.20 -10.15
CA LEU A 225 10.59 -11.82 -11.51
C LEU A 225 9.71 -12.89 -12.17
N LYS A 226 10.04 -14.18 -12.01
CA LYS A 226 9.19 -15.27 -12.53
C LYS A 226 7.79 -15.25 -11.92
N SER A 227 7.68 -14.91 -10.64
CA SER A 227 6.39 -14.80 -9.94
C SER A 227 5.57 -13.63 -10.51
N ILE A 228 6.20 -12.48 -10.73
CA ILE A 228 5.56 -11.30 -11.36
C ILE A 228 5.12 -11.61 -12.80
N ILE A 229 5.94 -12.27 -13.61
CA ILE A 229 5.58 -12.61 -15.00
C ILE A 229 4.38 -13.58 -15.03
N LYS A 230 4.32 -14.54 -14.10
CA LYS A 230 3.20 -15.47 -13.98
C LYS A 230 1.90 -14.75 -13.61
N ALA A 231 1.96 -13.75 -12.73
CA ALA A 231 0.82 -12.91 -12.36
C ALA A 231 0.32 -12.00 -13.50
N MET A 232 1.16 -11.72 -14.51
CA MET A 232 0.81 -10.84 -15.63
C MET A 232 -0.20 -11.46 -16.60
N ALA A 233 -0.20 -12.78 -16.77
CA ALA A 233 -1.06 -13.48 -17.72
C ALA A 233 -2.57 -13.24 -17.51
N PRO A 234 -3.14 -13.39 -16.30
CA PRO A 234 -4.56 -13.06 -16.07
C PRO A 234 -4.86 -11.57 -16.23
N LEU A 235 -3.90 -10.68 -15.95
CA LEU A 235 -4.08 -9.24 -16.12
C LEU A 235 -4.08 -8.80 -17.57
N LEU A 236 -3.44 -9.53 -18.47
CA LEU A 236 -3.50 -9.23 -19.89
C LEU A 236 -4.94 -9.28 -20.43
N GLN A 237 -5.80 -10.13 -19.86
CA GLN A 237 -7.24 -10.16 -20.19
C GLN A 237 -7.95 -8.89 -19.73
N ILE A 238 -7.64 -8.39 -18.52
CA ILE A 238 -8.17 -7.12 -18.02
C ILE A 238 -7.62 -5.95 -18.84
N GLY A 239 -6.32 -5.96 -19.15
CA GLY A 239 -5.70 -4.94 -20.00
C GLY A 239 -6.36 -4.85 -21.37
N LEU A 240 -6.79 -5.98 -21.94
CA LEU A 240 -7.57 -6.00 -23.18
C LEU A 240 -8.95 -5.35 -23.01
N LEU A 241 -9.63 -5.59 -21.89
CA LEU A 241 -10.91 -4.94 -21.55
C LEU A 241 -10.74 -3.42 -21.38
N VAL A 242 -9.67 -2.99 -20.69
CA VAL A 242 -9.32 -1.57 -20.50
C VAL A 242 -9.03 -0.91 -21.85
N LEU A 243 -8.24 -1.55 -22.71
CA LEU A 243 -7.95 -1.05 -24.06
C LEU A 243 -9.23 -0.90 -24.88
N PHE A 244 -10.15 -1.87 -24.80
CA PHE A 244 -11.44 -1.79 -25.47
C PHE A 244 -12.30 -0.63 -24.95
N ALA A 245 -12.33 -0.41 -23.63
CA ALA A 245 -13.02 0.74 -23.04
C ALA A 245 -12.41 2.08 -23.47
N ILE A 246 -11.07 2.20 -23.48
CA ILE A 246 -10.35 3.39 -23.99
C ILE A 246 -10.76 3.70 -25.43
N VAL A 247 -10.80 2.67 -26.28
CA VAL A 247 -11.20 2.82 -27.69
C VAL A 247 -12.63 3.34 -27.82
N ILE A 248 -13.59 2.82 -27.05
CA ILE A 248 -14.99 3.27 -27.08
C ILE A 248 -15.07 4.75 -26.70
N PHE A 249 -14.49 5.14 -25.56
CA PHE A 249 -14.53 6.53 -25.12
C PHE A 249 -13.75 7.46 -26.05
N ALA A 250 -12.65 7.01 -26.63
CA ALA A 250 -11.89 7.79 -27.62
C ALA A 250 -12.71 8.05 -28.90
N ILE A 251 -13.48 7.07 -29.39
CA ILE A 251 -14.37 7.27 -30.54
C ILE A 251 -15.50 8.26 -30.19
N ILE A 252 -16.12 8.12 -29.02
CA ILE A 252 -17.18 9.06 -28.57
C ILE A 252 -16.60 10.48 -28.41
N GLY A 253 -15.42 10.62 -27.80
CA GLY A 253 -14.74 11.90 -27.63
C GLY A 253 -14.35 12.54 -28.97
N LEU A 254 -13.84 11.75 -29.92
CA LEU A 254 -13.58 12.17 -31.30
C LEU A 254 -14.86 12.65 -32.00
N GLU A 255 -16.02 12.03 -31.75
CA GLU A 255 -17.27 12.51 -32.33
C GLU A 255 -17.78 13.82 -31.73
N PHE A 256 -17.59 14.02 -30.42
CA PHE A 256 -18.13 15.20 -29.71
C PHE A 256 -17.21 16.42 -29.78
N TYR A 257 -15.88 16.23 -29.74
CA TYR A 257 -14.91 17.30 -29.50
C TYR A 257 -13.93 17.54 -30.66
N SER A 258 -14.07 16.83 -31.78
CA SER A 258 -13.21 17.04 -32.95
C SER A 258 -13.27 18.49 -33.44
N GLY A 259 -12.09 19.12 -33.57
CA GLY A 259 -11.91 20.50 -34.00
C GLY A 259 -12.30 21.57 -32.97
N ALA A 260 -12.82 21.21 -31.79
CA ALA A 260 -13.35 22.17 -30.83
C ALA A 260 -12.26 22.98 -30.10
N LEU A 261 -11.05 22.42 -29.96
CA LEU A 261 -9.97 22.96 -29.12
C LEU A 261 -8.98 23.87 -29.88
N HIS A 262 -9.30 24.31 -31.09
CA HIS A 262 -8.41 25.13 -31.93
C HIS A 262 -8.68 26.63 -31.90
N LYS A 263 -9.64 27.07 -31.07
CA LYS A 263 -10.02 28.49 -30.93
C LYS A 263 -9.46 29.07 -29.65
N THR A 264 -8.78 30.22 -29.72
CA THR A 264 -8.33 30.99 -28.54
C THR A 264 -8.44 32.49 -28.82
N CYS A 265 -8.22 33.31 -27.78
CA CYS A 265 -8.31 34.76 -27.86
C CYS A 265 -7.01 35.35 -28.41
N TYR A 266 -7.08 36.07 -29.53
CA TYR A 266 -5.97 36.79 -30.14
C TYR A 266 -6.10 38.28 -29.91
N SER A 267 -4.97 38.98 -29.75
CA SER A 267 -4.95 40.43 -29.57
C SER A 267 -5.50 41.17 -30.80
N LEU A 268 -6.23 42.25 -30.55
CA LEU A 268 -6.67 43.17 -31.61
C LEU A 268 -5.52 44.04 -32.14
N GLU A 269 -4.43 44.20 -31.36
CA GLU A 269 -3.25 44.99 -31.74
C GLU A 269 -2.27 44.18 -32.61
N ASP A 270 -2.02 42.92 -32.25
CA ASP A 270 -1.28 41.94 -33.06
C ASP A 270 -2.06 40.62 -33.16
N ILE A 271 -2.57 40.32 -34.35
CA ILE A 271 -3.44 39.16 -34.60
C ILE A 271 -2.70 37.81 -34.56
N ASN A 272 -1.38 37.82 -34.40
CA ASN A 272 -0.58 36.60 -34.19
C ASN A 272 -0.30 36.34 -32.70
N GLU A 273 -0.63 37.29 -31.84
CA GLU A 273 -0.40 37.18 -30.41
C GLU A 273 -1.64 36.62 -29.70
N ILE A 274 -1.43 35.55 -28.93
CA ILE A 274 -2.47 34.96 -28.09
C ILE A 274 -2.50 35.72 -26.76
N VAL A 275 -3.70 36.16 -26.36
CA VAL A 275 -3.95 36.78 -25.06
C VAL A 275 -4.38 35.68 -24.09
N PRO A 276 -3.53 35.27 -23.14
CA PRO A 276 -3.88 34.24 -22.18
C PRO A 276 -4.91 34.77 -21.16
N ASP A 277 -5.83 33.90 -20.73
CA ASP A 277 -6.72 34.16 -19.60
C ASP A 277 -6.12 33.49 -18.35
N GLY A 278 -5.40 34.26 -17.54
CA GLY A 278 -4.61 33.74 -16.42
C GLY A 278 -3.18 33.35 -16.82
N GLU A 279 -2.74 32.15 -16.44
CA GLU A 279 -1.34 31.69 -16.61
C GLU A 279 -1.10 30.95 -17.95
N SER A 280 -2.16 30.48 -18.63
CA SER A 280 -2.02 29.69 -19.86
C SER A 280 -3.11 30.05 -20.88
N PRO A 281 -2.87 29.82 -22.19
CA PRO A 281 -3.88 30.05 -23.22
C PRO A 281 -5.03 29.06 -23.08
N THR A 282 -6.26 29.57 -23.06
CA THR A 282 -7.48 28.79 -22.90
C THR A 282 -8.32 28.80 -24.18
N PRO A 283 -9.14 27.76 -24.43
CA PRO A 283 -10.07 27.77 -25.54
C PRO A 283 -11.11 28.89 -25.43
N CYS A 284 -11.63 29.37 -26.55
CA CYS A 284 -12.73 30.34 -26.60
C CYS A 284 -13.86 29.85 -27.52
N ASN A 285 -15.09 30.32 -27.26
CA ASN A 285 -16.25 30.01 -28.09
C ASN A 285 -16.64 31.19 -29.00
N ALA A 286 -16.79 32.39 -28.43
CA ALA A 286 -17.29 33.57 -29.12
C ALA A 286 -16.73 34.87 -28.51
N ASP A 287 -16.93 36.00 -29.22
CA ASP A 287 -16.52 37.34 -28.75
C ASP A 287 -17.61 38.03 -27.91
N ASN A 288 -18.85 37.55 -27.98
CA ASN A 288 -19.98 38.17 -27.31
C ASN A 288 -20.62 37.20 -26.30
N LYS A 289 -20.76 37.67 -25.06
CA LYS A 289 -21.35 36.92 -23.93
C LYS A 289 -22.78 36.45 -24.19
N THR A 290 -23.50 37.09 -25.09
CA THR A 290 -24.89 36.73 -25.42
C THR A 290 -25.01 35.58 -26.42
N LEU A 291 -23.96 35.34 -27.22
CA LEU A 291 -23.91 34.26 -28.23
C LEU A 291 -23.30 32.98 -27.65
N ALA A 292 -22.45 33.12 -26.64
CA ALA A 292 -21.77 31.99 -26.02
C ALA A 292 -22.75 31.15 -25.16
N PRO A 293 -22.66 29.81 -25.23
CA PRO A 293 -23.42 28.94 -24.33
C PRO A 293 -22.96 29.14 -22.88
N TYR A 294 -23.84 28.84 -21.94
CA TYR A 294 -23.57 29.03 -20.51
C TYR A 294 -22.29 28.28 -20.08
N GLY A 295 -21.37 29.01 -19.45
CA GLY A 295 -20.10 28.48 -18.97
C GLY A 295 -19.00 28.30 -20.02
N ALA A 296 -19.20 28.78 -21.27
CA ALA A 296 -18.14 28.88 -22.25
C ALA A 296 -17.32 30.17 -22.07
N ASN A 297 -16.06 30.14 -22.50
CA ASN A 297 -15.16 31.27 -22.40
C ASN A 297 -15.40 32.25 -23.57
N VAL A 298 -15.36 33.54 -23.24
CA VAL A 298 -15.66 34.65 -24.15
C VAL A 298 -14.52 35.65 -24.09
N CYS A 299 -13.96 35.96 -25.25
CA CYS A 299 -12.87 36.92 -25.35
C CYS A 299 -13.33 38.34 -24.96
N GLU A 300 -12.44 39.12 -24.37
CA GLU A 300 -12.74 40.50 -24.00
C GLU A 300 -12.80 41.36 -25.27
N TYR A 301 -14.00 41.84 -25.63
CA TYR A 301 -14.29 42.52 -26.89
C TYR A 301 -13.41 43.75 -27.20
N ASP A 302 -12.87 44.41 -26.17
CA ASP A 302 -12.00 45.59 -26.31
C ASP A 302 -10.52 45.23 -26.53
N LYS A 303 -10.09 44.00 -26.21
CA LYS A 303 -8.67 43.59 -26.24
C LYS A 303 -8.39 42.42 -27.18
N SER A 304 -9.35 41.51 -27.34
CA SER A 304 -9.12 40.22 -27.99
C SER A 304 -10.32 39.69 -28.76
N THR A 305 -10.05 38.90 -29.79
CA THR A 305 -11.06 38.22 -30.62
C THR A 305 -10.75 36.73 -30.75
N CYS A 306 -11.79 35.91 -30.79
CA CYS A 306 -11.74 34.46 -30.80
C CYS A 306 -11.47 33.95 -32.22
N LEU A 307 -10.28 33.37 -32.46
CA LEU A 307 -9.88 32.87 -33.78
C LEU A 307 -9.45 31.40 -33.74
N GLU A 308 -9.81 30.67 -34.79
CA GLU A 308 -9.46 29.26 -35.01
C GLU A 308 -8.08 29.12 -35.68
N LYS A 309 -7.04 29.62 -35.00
CA LYS A 309 -5.65 29.55 -35.46
C LYS A 309 -4.73 28.80 -34.48
N TRP A 310 -5.27 28.36 -33.36
CA TRP A 310 -4.48 27.81 -32.28
C TRP A 310 -4.22 26.32 -32.49
N GLU A 311 -2.99 25.88 -32.26
CA GLU A 311 -2.63 24.45 -32.32
C GLU A 311 -3.40 23.61 -31.29
N GLY A 312 -3.83 24.23 -30.18
CA GLY A 312 -4.61 23.63 -29.11
C GLY A 312 -3.86 23.56 -27.78
N PRO A 313 -4.54 23.13 -26.69
CA PRO A 313 -3.95 23.06 -25.36
C PRO A 313 -2.73 22.13 -25.32
N ASN A 314 -1.78 22.44 -24.44
CA ASN A 314 -0.52 21.70 -24.30
C ASN A 314 0.22 21.53 -25.64
N LYS A 315 0.24 22.59 -26.46
CA LYS A 315 0.86 22.60 -27.80
C LYS A 315 0.25 21.53 -28.70
N GLY A 316 -1.08 21.43 -28.70
CA GLY A 316 -1.89 20.51 -29.52
C GLY A 316 -1.76 19.01 -29.18
N ILE A 317 -1.10 18.65 -28.08
CA ILE A 317 -0.97 17.25 -27.65
C ILE A 317 -2.30 16.71 -27.10
N THR A 318 -2.99 17.51 -26.29
CA THR A 318 -4.31 17.19 -25.75
C THR A 318 -5.38 17.61 -26.74
N SER A 319 -5.78 16.68 -27.60
CA SER A 319 -6.77 16.93 -28.65
C SER A 319 -7.61 15.70 -28.96
N PHE A 320 -8.77 15.92 -29.57
CA PHE A 320 -9.71 14.89 -30.02
C PHE A 320 -9.81 14.85 -31.55
N ASP A 321 -8.78 15.27 -32.28
CA ASP A 321 -8.84 15.41 -33.74
C ASP A 321 -8.54 14.13 -34.52
N ASN A 322 -7.77 13.24 -33.90
CA ASN A 322 -7.45 11.93 -34.42
C ASN A 322 -7.61 10.89 -33.31
N ILE A 323 -7.89 9.65 -33.70
CA ILE A 323 -8.02 8.54 -32.74
C ILE A 323 -6.78 8.37 -31.84
N GLY A 324 -5.57 8.64 -32.34
CA GLY A 324 -4.34 8.55 -31.55
C GLY A 324 -4.29 9.56 -30.40
N PHE A 325 -4.59 10.84 -30.67
CA PHE A 325 -4.65 11.89 -29.65
C PHE A 325 -5.83 11.67 -28.70
N ALA A 326 -6.98 11.25 -29.23
CA ALA A 326 -8.15 10.92 -28.41
C ALA A 326 -7.86 9.76 -27.45
N MET A 327 -7.19 8.69 -27.91
CA MET A 327 -6.78 7.57 -27.04
C MET A 327 -5.78 8.02 -25.97
N LEU A 328 -4.81 8.87 -26.32
CA LEU A 328 -3.84 9.38 -25.33
C LEU A 328 -4.51 10.28 -24.29
N THR A 329 -5.40 11.16 -24.72
CA THR A 329 -6.17 12.06 -23.83
C THR A 329 -7.14 11.29 -22.93
N VAL A 330 -7.80 10.25 -23.46
CA VAL A 330 -8.66 9.34 -22.68
C VAL A 330 -7.85 8.52 -21.70
N PHE A 331 -6.67 8.02 -22.11
CA PHE A 331 -5.74 7.32 -21.22
C PHE A 331 -5.32 8.24 -20.06
N GLN A 332 -4.95 9.48 -20.34
CA GLN A 332 -4.65 10.48 -19.32
C GLN A 332 -5.82 10.68 -18.34
N CYS A 333 -7.05 10.81 -18.85
CA CYS A 333 -8.23 10.93 -18.01
C CYS A 333 -8.45 9.70 -17.10
N ILE A 334 -8.27 8.49 -17.65
CA ILE A 334 -8.45 7.24 -16.90
C ILE A 334 -7.39 7.08 -15.80
N THR A 335 -6.18 7.60 -16.00
CA THR A 335 -5.15 7.61 -14.94
C THR A 335 -5.43 8.61 -13.82
N MET A 336 -6.53 9.37 -13.88
CA MET A 336 -6.93 10.39 -12.90
C MET A 336 -6.01 11.60 -12.79
N GLU A 337 -5.16 11.84 -13.77
CA GLU A 337 -4.22 12.97 -13.79
C GLU A 337 -4.59 14.00 -14.88
N GLY A 338 -4.64 15.29 -14.54
CA GLY A 338 -4.99 16.37 -15.47
C GLY A 338 -6.37 16.28 -16.16
N TRP A 339 -7.26 15.39 -15.72
CA TRP A 339 -8.56 15.14 -16.36
C TRP A 339 -9.54 16.32 -16.21
N THR A 340 -9.44 17.03 -15.08
CA THR A 340 -10.25 18.23 -14.80
C THR A 340 -9.86 19.39 -15.72
N SER A 341 -8.58 19.56 -16.02
CA SER A 341 -8.10 20.56 -16.98
C SER A 341 -8.70 20.32 -18.36
N ILE A 342 -8.74 19.07 -18.82
CA ILE A 342 -9.37 18.69 -20.09
C ILE A 342 -10.88 18.96 -20.06
N LEU A 343 -11.57 18.62 -18.96
CA LEU A 343 -12.97 18.97 -18.77
C LEU A 343 -13.19 20.49 -18.86
N TYR A 344 -12.37 21.30 -18.19
CA TYR A 344 -12.49 22.75 -18.20
C TYR A 344 -12.23 23.33 -19.59
N TRP A 345 -11.21 22.87 -20.31
CA TRP A 345 -11.00 23.30 -21.70
C TRP A 345 -12.17 22.95 -22.61
N THR A 346 -12.81 21.79 -22.44
CA THR A 346 -14.03 21.48 -23.20
C THR A 346 -15.23 22.35 -22.79
N ASN A 347 -15.33 22.73 -21.51
CA ASN A 347 -16.34 23.67 -21.03
C ASN A 347 -16.12 25.06 -21.63
N ASP A 348 -14.89 25.53 -21.66
CA ASP A 348 -14.53 26.83 -22.22
C ASP A 348 -14.82 26.89 -23.73
N ALA A 349 -14.60 25.77 -24.45
CA ALA A 349 -14.85 25.67 -25.88
C ALA A 349 -16.34 25.52 -26.26
N LEU A 350 -17.12 24.69 -25.53
CA LEU A 350 -18.49 24.29 -25.94
C LEU A 350 -19.60 24.65 -24.93
N GLY A 351 -19.25 25.05 -23.71
CA GLY A 351 -20.15 25.33 -22.59
C GLY A 351 -20.22 24.18 -21.57
N SER A 352 -20.61 24.48 -20.33
CA SER A 352 -20.54 23.54 -19.20
C SER A 352 -21.76 22.62 -19.03
N ALA A 353 -22.79 22.77 -19.86
CA ALA A 353 -24.09 22.12 -19.66
C ALA A 353 -24.05 20.58 -19.76
N PHE A 354 -23.28 20.02 -20.70
CA PHE A 354 -23.33 18.59 -21.03
C PHE A 354 -21.99 17.84 -20.92
N ASN A 355 -20.85 18.52 -20.88
CA ASN A 355 -19.54 17.86 -20.92
C ASN A 355 -19.31 16.90 -19.73
N TRP A 356 -19.85 17.22 -18.55
CA TRP A 356 -19.79 16.34 -17.37
C TRP A 356 -20.44 14.97 -17.62
N VAL A 357 -21.41 14.86 -18.53
CA VAL A 357 -22.06 13.58 -18.92
C VAL A 357 -21.10 12.65 -19.63
N TYR A 358 -20.04 13.18 -20.26
CA TYR A 358 -18.96 12.38 -20.84
C TYR A 358 -17.88 12.06 -19.80
N PHE A 359 -17.35 13.08 -19.12
CA PHE A 359 -16.20 12.91 -18.23
C PHE A 359 -16.53 12.16 -16.94
N VAL A 360 -17.71 12.34 -16.34
CA VAL A 360 -18.05 11.64 -15.08
C VAL A 360 -18.16 10.11 -15.31
N PRO A 361 -18.91 9.60 -16.30
CA PRO A 361 -18.90 8.17 -16.62
C PRO A 361 -17.53 7.63 -17.05
N LEU A 362 -16.73 8.44 -17.75
CA LEU A 362 -15.36 8.07 -18.11
C LEU A 362 -14.51 7.79 -16.86
N ILE A 363 -14.55 8.65 -15.84
CA ILE A 363 -13.81 8.44 -14.60
C ILE A 363 -14.37 7.26 -13.79
N VAL A 364 -15.70 7.16 -13.67
CA VAL A 364 -16.35 6.09 -12.88
C VAL A 364 -16.14 4.70 -13.50
N LEU A 365 -16.37 4.55 -14.81
CA LEU A 365 -16.26 3.26 -15.50
C LEU A 365 -14.83 2.97 -15.97
N GLY A 366 -14.11 3.99 -16.44
CA GLY A 366 -12.77 3.84 -16.99
C GLY A 366 -11.69 3.72 -15.92
N SER A 367 -11.84 4.39 -14.77
CA SER A 367 -10.84 4.39 -13.71
C SER A 367 -11.27 3.60 -12.47
N PHE A 368 -12.32 4.01 -11.75
CA PHE A 368 -12.70 3.33 -10.49
C PHE A 368 -13.07 1.85 -10.68
N PHE A 369 -13.91 1.55 -11.68
CA PHE A 369 -14.28 0.16 -11.95
C PHE A 369 -13.07 -0.67 -12.42
N MET A 370 -12.21 -0.12 -13.27
CA MET A 370 -11.03 -0.83 -13.78
C MET A 370 -9.98 -1.07 -12.68
N LEU A 371 -9.71 -0.08 -11.83
CA LEU A 371 -8.84 -0.24 -10.66
C LEU A 371 -9.35 -1.36 -9.75
N ASN A 372 -10.66 -1.38 -9.46
CA ASN A 372 -11.25 -2.44 -8.65
C ASN A 372 -11.16 -3.83 -9.29
N LEU A 373 -11.32 -3.92 -10.62
CA LEU A 373 -11.17 -5.19 -11.35
C LEU A 373 -9.72 -5.71 -11.29
N VAL A 374 -8.74 -4.82 -11.50
CA VAL A 374 -7.31 -5.14 -11.41
C VAL A 374 -6.94 -5.60 -10.00
N LEU A 375 -7.38 -4.86 -8.97
CA LEU A 375 -7.17 -5.22 -7.57
C LEU A 375 -7.82 -6.57 -7.21
N GLY A 376 -9.05 -6.82 -7.69
CA GLY A 376 -9.76 -8.06 -7.46
C GLY A 376 -9.06 -9.29 -8.06
N VAL A 377 -8.62 -9.20 -9.32
CA VAL A 377 -7.92 -10.31 -9.98
C VAL A 377 -6.55 -10.55 -9.36
N LEU A 378 -5.79 -9.49 -9.05
CA LEU A 378 -4.52 -9.64 -8.36
C LEU A 378 -4.68 -10.29 -6.98
N SER A 379 -5.64 -9.81 -6.19
CA SER A 379 -5.95 -10.39 -4.88
C SER A 379 -6.28 -11.89 -4.99
N GLY A 380 -7.09 -12.28 -5.98
CA GLY A 380 -7.43 -13.68 -6.25
C GLY A 380 -6.22 -14.53 -6.65
N GLU A 381 -5.34 -14.03 -7.51
CA GLU A 381 -4.13 -14.76 -7.93
C GLU A 381 -3.10 -14.88 -6.80
N PHE A 382 -2.93 -13.84 -5.98
CA PHE A 382 -2.07 -13.90 -4.80
C PHE A 382 -2.63 -14.84 -3.74
N ALA A 383 -3.94 -14.88 -3.51
CA ALA A 383 -4.58 -15.84 -2.61
C ALA A 383 -4.31 -17.29 -3.04
N LYS A 384 -4.46 -17.59 -4.34
CA LYS A 384 -4.13 -18.92 -4.89
C LYS A 384 -2.66 -19.28 -4.73
N GLU A 385 -1.75 -18.32 -4.90
CA GLU A 385 -0.31 -18.58 -4.74
C GLU A 385 0.06 -18.76 -3.26
N ARG A 386 -0.58 -18.01 -2.34
CA ARG A 386 -0.47 -18.19 -0.89
C ARG A 386 -0.93 -19.58 -0.46
N GLU A 387 -2.10 -20.04 -0.91
CA GLU A 387 -2.63 -21.37 -0.56
C GLU A 387 -1.63 -22.48 -0.95
N LYS A 388 -0.93 -22.33 -2.08
CA LYS A 388 0.13 -23.27 -2.48
C LYS A 388 1.37 -23.21 -1.56
N VAL A 389 1.66 -22.06 -0.95
CA VAL A 389 2.78 -21.87 -0.01
C VAL A 389 2.44 -22.41 1.37
N GLU A 390 1.22 -22.17 1.87
CA GLU A 390 0.73 -22.76 3.13
C GLU A 390 0.71 -24.29 3.06
N ASN A 391 0.30 -24.85 1.92
CA ASN A 391 0.35 -26.28 1.65
C ASN A 391 1.79 -26.86 1.57
N ARG A 392 2.82 -26.01 1.46
CA ARG A 392 4.21 -26.44 1.50
C ARG A 392 4.71 -26.52 2.94
N GLN A 393 5.53 -27.53 3.21
CA GLN A 393 6.17 -27.79 4.51
C GLN A 393 7.02 -26.63 5.08
N GLU A 394 7.24 -25.54 4.33
CA GLU A 394 8.04 -24.38 4.78
C GLU A 394 7.28 -23.53 5.81
N PHE A 395 5.96 -23.37 5.67
CA PHE A 395 5.11 -22.68 6.64
C PHE A 395 5.14 -23.36 8.02
N LEU A 396 4.89 -24.68 8.03
CA LEU A 396 4.97 -25.50 9.25
C LEU A 396 6.35 -25.47 9.91
N LYS A 397 7.44 -25.31 9.13
CA LYS A 397 8.80 -25.17 9.67
C LYS A 397 9.02 -23.82 10.33
N LEU A 398 8.50 -22.73 9.76
CA LEU A 398 8.62 -21.39 10.33
C LEU A 398 7.86 -21.28 11.66
N ARG A 399 6.60 -21.74 11.69
CA ARG A 399 5.78 -21.81 12.91
C ARG A 399 6.49 -22.59 14.02
N ARG A 400 7.04 -23.75 13.68
CA ARG A 400 7.79 -24.59 14.63
C ARG A 400 9.07 -23.92 15.16
N GLN A 401 9.76 -23.11 14.34
CA GLN A 401 10.94 -22.36 14.78
C GLN A 401 10.58 -21.25 15.77
N GLN A 402 9.54 -20.46 15.48
CA GLN A 402 9.10 -19.39 16.37
C GLN A 402 8.63 -19.94 17.73
N GLN A 403 7.89 -21.07 17.72
CA GLN A 403 7.41 -21.71 18.95
C GLN A 403 8.57 -22.24 19.80
N LEU A 404 9.56 -22.88 19.18
CA LEU A 404 10.75 -23.37 19.88
C LEU A 404 11.55 -22.22 20.53
N GLU A 405 11.61 -21.05 19.88
CA GLU A 405 12.29 -19.87 20.42
C GLU A 405 11.56 -19.28 21.64
N ARG A 406 10.21 -19.23 21.60
CA ARG A 406 9.40 -18.82 22.75
C ARG A 406 9.56 -19.79 23.93
N GLU A 407 9.47 -21.09 23.67
CA GLU A 407 9.68 -22.13 24.70
C GLU A 407 11.08 -22.04 25.31
N LEU A 408 12.12 -21.89 24.48
CA LEU A 408 13.50 -21.76 24.95
C LEU A 408 13.68 -20.54 25.85
N ASN A 409 13.10 -19.38 25.48
CA ASN A 409 13.15 -18.17 26.29
C ASN A 409 12.40 -18.35 27.63
N GLY A 410 11.25 -19.02 27.62
CA GLY A 410 10.51 -19.36 28.84
C GLY A 410 11.31 -20.27 29.79
N TYR A 411 11.96 -21.31 29.25
CA TYR A 411 12.86 -22.17 30.03
C TYR A 411 14.04 -21.40 30.63
N VAL A 412 14.64 -20.47 29.87
CA VAL A 412 15.72 -19.61 30.37
C VAL A 412 15.23 -18.73 31.52
N GLU A 413 14.03 -18.17 31.42
CA GLU A 413 13.45 -17.35 32.49
C GLU A 413 13.18 -18.17 33.76
N TRP A 414 12.66 -19.39 33.63
CA TRP A 414 12.48 -20.30 34.77
C TRP A 414 13.81 -20.66 35.44
N ILE A 415 14.87 -20.89 34.66
CA ILE A 415 16.21 -21.16 35.19
C ILE A 415 16.73 -19.95 35.98
N CYS A 416 16.60 -18.74 35.42
CA CYS A 416 17.00 -17.52 36.12
C CYS A 416 16.20 -17.28 37.40
N LYS A 417 14.89 -17.55 37.39
CA LYS A 417 14.03 -17.38 38.56
C LYS A 417 14.32 -18.42 39.66
N ALA A 418 14.65 -19.65 39.27
CA ALA A 418 15.12 -20.67 40.20
C ALA A 418 16.46 -20.29 40.84
N GLU A 419 17.41 -19.75 40.06
CA GLU A 419 18.67 -19.21 40.58
C GLU A 419 18.42 -18.05 41.58
N GLU A 420 17.45 -17.18 41.30
CA GLU A 420 17.06 -16.09 42.19
C GLU A 420 16.49 -16.57 43.54
N VAL A 421 15.61 -17.59 43.53
CA VAL A 421 15.04 -18.17 44.76
C VAL A 421 16.11 -18.86 45.61
N ILE A 422 17.02 -19.62 44.97
CA ILE A 422 18.14 -20.30 45.65
C ILE A 422 19.09 -19.30 46.32
N LEU A 423 19.29 -18.13 45.72
CA LEU A 423 20.13 -17.06 46.29
C LEU A 423 19.44 -16.28 47.44
N ALA A 424 18.11 -16.29 47.51
CA ALA A 424 17.33 -15.62 48.55
C ALA A 424 17.10 -16.49 49.82
N GLU A 425 17.14 -17.81 49.68
CA GLU A 425 16.95 -18.76 50.79
C GLU A 425 18.13 -18.72 51.80
N GLU A 426 17.87 -18.28 53.04
CA GLU A 426 18.88 -18.14 54.11
C GLU A 426 19.22 -19.46 54.84
N ARG A 427 18.56 -20.59 54.52
CA ARG A 427 18.61 -21.83 55.33
C ARG A 427 19.56 -22.94 54.85
N THR A 428 20.18 -22.86 53.68
CA THR A 428 21.03 -23.94 53.14
C THR A 428 22.53 -23.65 53.32
N THR A 429 23.29 -24.65 53.76
CA THR A 429 24.74 -24.61 53.99
C THR A 429 25.52 -24.38 52.69
N GLU A 430 26.66 -23.69 52.77
CA GLU A 430 27.49 -23.24 51.61
C GLU A 430 27.88 -24.36 50.63
N GLU A 431 28.03 -25.60 51.11
CA GLU A 431 28.40 -26.75 50.29
C GLU A 431 27.23 -27.27 49.43
N GLU A 432 26.00 -27.24 49.93
CA GLU A 432 24.80 -27.63 49.16
C GLU A 432 24.46 -26.61 48.08
N LYS A 433 24.67 -25.31 48.34
CA LYS A 433 24.46 -24.24 47.35
C LYS A 433 25.44 -24.38 46.17
N MET A 434 26.72 -24.69 46.41
CA MET A 434 27.68 -24.95 45.34
C MET A 434 27.34 -26.21 44.53
N HIS A 435 26.92 -27.29 45.18
CA HIS A 435 26.53 -28.53 44.49
C HIS A 435 25.29 -28.36 43.60
N ILE A 436 24.30 -27.56 44.02
CA ILE A 436 23.12 -27.25 43.21
C ILE A 436 23.51 -26.38 41.99
N ILE A 437 24.38 -25.38 42.17
CA ILE A 437 24.86 -24.50 41.09
C ILE A 437 25.72 -25.28 40.07
N GLU A 438 26.61 -26.17 40.53
CA GLU A 438 27.39 -27.05 39.65
C GLU A 438 26.50 -28.08 38.91
N GLY A 439 25.46 -28.59 39.56
CA GLY A 439 24.47 -29.49 38.95
C GLY A 439 23.61 -28.83 37.86
N VAL A 440 23.29 -27.54 38.01
CA VAL A 440 22.59 -26.75 36.99
C VAL A 440 23.52 -26.36 35.83
N SER A 441 24.79 -26.05 36.12
CA SER A 441 25.82 -25.73 35.12
C SER A 441 26.15 -26.93 34.22
N GLN A 442 26.22 -28.15 34.78
CA GLN A 442 26.42 -29.39 33.99
C GLN A 442 25.23 -29.75 33.08
N LYS A 443 23.99 -29.42 33.47
CA LYS A 443 22.82 -29.58 32.59
C LYS A 443 22.78 -28.54 31.46
N SER A 444 23.35 -27.34 31.67
CA SER A 444 23.51 -26.33 30.61
C SER A 444 24.47 -26.76 29.50
N SER A 445 25.47 -27.59 29.78
CA SER A 445 26.36 -28.19 28.76
C SER A 445 25.62 -29.13 27.79
N GLY A 446 24.44 -29.64 28.16
CA GLY A 446 23.54 -30.35 27.23
C GLY A 446 22.97 -29.45 26.12
N GLN A 447 22.96 -28.13 26.30
CA GLN A 447 22.56 -27.16 25.26
C GLN A 447 23.51 -27.16 24.05
N GLU A 448 24.78 -27.52 24.22
CA GLU A 448 25.70 -27.68 23.09
C GLU A 448 25.37 -28.90 22.23
N GLU A 449 24.88 -29.99 22.83
CA GLU A 449 24.45 -31.18 22.08
C GLU A 449 23.12 -30.92 21.35
N VAL A 450 22.18 -30.21 21.98
CA VAL A 450 20.90 -29.85 21.35
C VAL A 450 21.09 -28.82 20.21
N LYS A 451 22.01 -27.84 20.36
CA LYS A 451 22.43 -26.94 19.26
C LYS A 451 23.14 -27.72 18.14
N LYS A 452 24.00 -28.68 18.46
CA LYS A 452 24.64 -29.58 17.47
C LYS A 452 23.63 -30.50 16.77
N ILE A 453 22.54 -30.90 17.44
CA ILE A 453 21.44 -31.67 16.84
C ILE A 453 20.60 -30.77 15.93
N SER A 454 20.28 -29.54 16.35
CA SER A 454 19.59 -28.54 15.53
C SER A 454 20.40 -28.14 14.28
N GLU A 455 21.73 -28.01 14.40
CA GLU A 455 22.63 -27.82 13.25
C GLU A 455 22.74 -29.07 12.35
N LYS A 456 22.60 -30.28 12.90
CA LYS A 456 22.55 -31.52 12.11
C LYS A 456 21.22 -31.68 11.35
N VAL A 457 20.12 -31.12 11.88
CA VAL A 457 18.81 -31.09 11.18
C VAL A 457 18.81 -30.06 10.04
N LYS A 458 19.68 -29.04 10.08
CA LYS A 458 19.86 -28.04 9.00
C LYS A 458 20.50 -28.57 7.71
N ALA A 459 20.92 -29.84 7.63
CA ALA A 459 21.49 -30.37 6.39
C ALA A 459 21.21 -31.86 6.15
N PRO A 460 20.34 -32.19 5.18
CA PRO A 460 20.66 -33.23 4.24
C PRO A 460 21.24 -32.55 3.00
N THR A 461 22.59 -32.51 2.88
CA THR A 461 23.41 -33.18 1.81
C THR A 461 24.61 -32.42 1.17
N ARG A 462 25.63 -33.23 0.76
CA ARG A 462 26.81 -33.06 -0.17
C ARG A 462 28.24 -32.88 0.39
N ARG A 463 29.16 -33.89 0.22
CA ARG A 463 30.37 -34.30 1.05
C ARG A 463 31.60 -33.96 0.24
N LYS A 464 32.57 -33.34 0.93
CA LYS A 464 34.04 -33.30 0.79
C LYS A 464 34.59 -33.15 -0.65
N ARG A 465 35.53 -32.25 -0.96
CA ARG A 465 36.84 -32.03 -0.30
C ARG A 465 37.54 -30.76 -0.83
N SER A 466 38.37 -30.16 0.04
CA SER A 466 39.53 -29.25 -0.18
C SER A 466 39.37 -28.02 -1.08
N ARG A 467 39.63 -26.80 -0.60
CA ARG A 467 40.99 -26.29 -0.33
C ARG A 467 40.93 -24.97 0.46
N THR A 468 41.88 -24.87 1.38
CA THR A 468 42.72 -23.70 1.65
C THR A 468 42.08 -22.34 1.95
N ARG A 469 42.06 -22.05 3.26
CA ARG A 469 42.53 -20.80 3.89
C ARG A 469 42.61 -19.55 3.01
N THR A 470 41.67 -18.64 3.22
CA THR A 470 42.01 -17.24 3.46
C THR A 470 41.07 -16.72 4.54
N ALA A 471 41.66 -16.14 5.57
CA ALA A 471 41.02 -15.83 6.83
C ALA A 471 40.14 -14.59 6.71
N VAL A 472 38.86 -14.71 7.09
CA VAL A 472 38.14 -13.63 7.76
C VAL A 472 37.84 -14.14 9.16
N MET A 473 38.57 -13.53 10.09
CA MET A 473 38.59 -13.79 11.50
C MET A 473 37.31 -13.22 12.11
N THR A 474 36.44 -14.05 12.66
CA THR A 474 35.65 -13.77 13.88
C THR A 474 34.69 -14.91 14.19
N SER A 475 34.50 -15.15 15.49
CA SER A 475 33.63 -16.16 16.11
C SER A 475 34.20 -17.58 16.25
N LYS A 476 35.41 -17.63 16.84
CA LYS A 476 35.75 -18.65 17.83
C LYS A 476 36.19 -17.94 19.09
N PHE A 477 35.28 -17.68 20.02
CA PHE A 477 35.61 -17.42 21.43
C PHE A 477 34.31 -17.52 22.24
N VAL A 478 33.85 -18.76 22.45
CA VAL A 478 32.87 -19.08 23.49
C VAL A 478 33.62 -19.90 24.54
N CYS A 479 33.60 -19.41 25.78
CA CYS A 479 34.20 -19.99 26.99
C CYS A 479 35.73 -20.18 27.06
N ALA A 480 36.48 -19.08 26.91
CA ALA A 480 37.79 -18.97 27.57
C ALA A 480 38.00 -17.52 28.03
N GLY A 481 37.85 -17.29 29.34
CA GLY A 481 38.03 -15.96 29.92
C GLY A 481 37.07 -15.65 31.06
N PHE A 482 36.89 -16.57 32.01
CA PHE A 482 36.66 -16.13 33.38
C PHE A 482 37.75 -16.72 34.25
N LEU A 483 38.38 -15.81 34.98
CA LEU A 483 39.55 -16.04 35.80
C LEU A 483 39.43 -17.32 36.61
N LYS A 484 40.42 -18.20 36.42
CA LYS A 484 40.89 -19.12 37.44
C LYS A 484 41.50 -18.29 38.57
N SER A 485 40.64 -17.63 39.35
CA SER A 485 41.00 -17.02 40.63
C SER A 485 40.86 -18.11 41.68
N LYS A 486 42.01 -18.64 42.08
CA LYS A 486 42.20 -19.50 43.23
C LYS A 486 41.85 -18.66 44.47
N VAL A 487 40.59 -18.71 44.93
CA VAL A 487 40.22 -18.06 46.19
C VAL A 487 40.75 -18.90 47.34
N ARG A 488 41.94 -18.50 47.81
CA ARG A 488 42.39 -18.75 49.18
C ARG A 488 41.65 -17.76 50.09
N SER A 489 41.15 -18.29 51.20
CA SER A 489 40.49 -17.63 52.34
C SER A 489 40.87 -16.16 52.59
N ALA A 490 39.86 -15.28 52.74
CA ALA A 490 39.93 -14.05 53.53
C ALA A 490 38.52 -13.54 53.90
N GLY A 491 38.10 -13.75 55.15
CA GLY A 491 36.75 -13.51 55.70
C GLY A 491 36.21 -12.07 55.72
N LYS A 492 36.90 -11.07 55.14
CA LYS A 492 36.39 -9.69 54.98
C LYS A 492 36.00 -9.34 53.54
N CYS A 493 36.70 -9.89 52.55
CA CYS A 493 36.38 -9.63 51.14
C CYS A 493 35.10 -10.38 50.73
N ALA A 494 34.86 -11.58 51.24
CA ALA A 494 33.62 -12.32 50.98
C ALA A 494 32.35 -11.56 51.40
N ASN A 495 32.40 -10.77 52.48
CA ASN A 495 31.29 -9.91 52.90
C ASN A 495 31.07 -8.73 51.94
N PHE A 496 32.15 -8.14 51.42
CA PHE A 496 32.08 -7.08 50.40
C PHE A 496 31.48 -7.58 49.09
N TRP A 497 31.94 -8.73 48.58
CA TRP A 497 31.37 -9.35 47.38
C TRP A 497 29.91 -9.81 47.59
N ARG A 498 29.53 -10.24 48.80
CA ARG A 498 28.13 -10.52 49.16
C ARG A 498 27.28 -9.25 49.23
N ALA A 499 27.81 -8.16 49.79
CA ALA A 499 27.15 -6.87 49.83
C ALA A 499 26.98 -6.27 48.41
N GLU A 500 27.98 -6.41 47.54
CA GLU A 500 27.92 -6.01 46.14
C GLU A 500 26.86 -6.81 45.37
N LYS A 501 26.80 -8.14 45.57
CA LYS A 501 25.76 -8.98 44.97
C LYS A 501 24.35 -8.61 45.47
N ARG A 502 24.19 -8.35 46.78
CA ARG A 502 22.93 -7.85 47.37
C ARG A 502 22.54 -6.47 46.83
N PHE A 503 23.51 -5.58 46.66
CA PHE A 503 23.30 -4.25 46.09
C PHE A 503 22.89 -4.32 44.61
N ARG A 504 23.59 -5.13 43.79
CA ARG A 504 23.19 -5.41 42.39
C ARG A 504 21.79 -6.01 42.31
N PHE A 505 21.43 -6.90 43.25
CA PHE A 505 20.10 -7.48 43.33
C PHE A 505 19.02 -6.44 43.69
N TRP A 506 19.28 -5.60 44.69
CA TRP A 506 18.37 -4.50 45.06
C TRP A 506 18.14 -3.51 43.92
N ILE A 507 19.21 -3.16 43.17
CA ILE A 507 19.08 -2.33 41.95
C ILE A 507 18.26 -3.07 40.89
N ARG A 508 18.49 -4.37 40.68
CA ARG A 508 17.70 -5.17 39.71
C ARG A 508 16.22 -5.18 40.06
N HIS A 509 15.88 -5.32 41.34
CA HIS A 509 14.50 -5.22 41.81
C HIS A 509 13.93 -3.83 41.53
N THR A 510 14.68 -2.77 41.86
CA THR A 510 14.29 -1.37 41.61
C THR A 510 14.01 -1.10 40.13
N VAL A 511 14.87 -1.57 39.21
CA VAL A 511 14.71 -1.41 37.75
C VAL A 511 13.48 -2.13 37.20
N LYS A 512 13.03 -3.22 37.85
CA LYS A 512 11.83 -3.98 37.48
C LYS A 512 10.54 -3.41 38.11
N THR A 513 10.63 -2.46 39.03
CA THR A 513 9.42 -1.88 39.65
C THR A 513 8.63 -1.01 38.68
N GLN A 514 7.31 -0.97 38.88
CA GLN A 514 6.40 -0.13 38.09
C GLN A 514 6.71 1.37 38.21
N GLY A 515 7.26 1.81 39.35
CA GLY A 515 7.68 3.21 39.54
C GLY A 515 8.84 3.62 38.62
N PHE A 516 9.85 2.75 38.47
CA PHE A 516 10.98 3.01 37.56
C PHE A 516 10.53 3.04 36.09
N TYR A 517 9.57 2.19 35.72
CA TYR A 517 8.95 2.19 34.39
C TYR A 517 8.29 3.54 34.06
N TRP A 518 7.39 4.04 34.93
CA TRP A 518 6.71 5.32 34.72
C TRP A 518 7.69 6.49 34.69
N PHE A 519 8.72 6.47 35.54
CA PHE A 519 9.76 7.48 35.55
C PHE A 519 10.45 7.62 34.18
N VAL A 520 10.87 6.51 33.57
CA VAL A 520 11.54 6.55 32.26
C VAL A 520 10.59 7.02 31.15
N ILE A 521 9.33 6.61 31.15
CA ILE A 521 8.35 7.05 30.15
C ILE A 521 8.12 8.56 30.23
N VAL A 522 7.93 9.10 31.44
CA VAL A 522 7.77 10.54 31.63
C VAL A 522 8.99 11.31 31.13
N LEU A 523 10.21 10.80 31.36
CA LEU A 523 11.43 11.41 30.81
C LEU A 523 11.47 11.40 29.28
N VAL A 524 11.08 10.30 28.64
CA VAL A 524 11.02 10.22 27.17
C VAL A 524 9.95 11.16 26.62
N PHE A 525 8.78 11.24 27.26
CA PHE A 525 7.70 12.14 26.86
C PHE A 525 8.11 13.62 26.97
N LEU A 526 8.69 14.03 28.10
CA LEU A 526 9.20 15.40 28.28
C LEU A 526 10.32 15.73 27.30
N ASN A 527 11.23 14.79 27.02
CA ASN A 527 12.25 14.98 26.01
C ASN A 527 11.65 15.17 24.61
N THR A 528 10.61 14.40 24.29
CA THR A 528 9.88 14.51 23.01
C THR A 528 9.21 15.87 22.86
N ILE A 529 8.55 16.38 23.92
CA ILE A 529 7.96 17.71 23.93
C ILE A 529 9.02 18.78 23.68
N CYS A 530 10.18 18.71 24.34
CA CYS A 530 11.25 19.68 24.13
C CYS A 530 11.71 19.72 22.66
N VAL A 531 11.77 18.57 21.98
CA VAL A 531 12.11 18.54 20.55
C VAL A 531 10.96 19.07 19.67
N ALA A 532 9.70 18.85 20.07
CA ALA A 532 8.54 19.26 19.29
C ALA A 532 8.22 20.77 19.34
N VAL A 533 8.70 21.47 20.37
CA VAL A 533 8.45 22.92 20.58
C VAL A 533 9.36 23.81 19.70
N GLU A 534 10.40 23.25 19.09
CA GLU A 534 11.29 23.96 18.16
C GLU A 534 10.48 24.60 17.02
N HIS A 535 10.64 25.91 16.82
CA HIS A 535 10.03 26.65 15.73
C HIS A 535 10.94 27.75 15.21
N TYR A 536 10.74 28.10 13.93
CA TYR A 536 11.48 29.18 13.28
C TYR A 536 11.18 30.55 13.96
N ARG A 537 12.24 31.36 14.13
CA ARG A 537 12.23 32.63 14.89
C ARG A 537 11.81 32.52 16.36
N GLN A 538 12.15 31.43 17.01
CA GLN A 538 11.90 31.26 18.45
C GLN A 538 12.68 32.26 19.34
N PRO A 539 12.13 32.64 20.50
CA PRO A 539 12.80 33.54 21.44
C PRO A 539 14.08 32.93 22.01
N LYS A 540 15.11 33.76 22.24
CA LYS A 540 16.44 33.31 22.71
C LYS A 540 16.40 32.48 24.00
N TRP A 541 15.49 32.80 24.93
CA TRP A 541 15.31 32.02 26.16
C TRP A 541 14.93 30.57 25.87
N LEU A 542 14.05 30.33 24.89
CA LEU A 542 13.63 28.98 24.51
C LEU A 542 14.81 28.21 23.92
N THR A 543 15.59 28.82 23.03
CA THR A 543 16.82 28.21 22.48
C THR A 543 17.79 27.82 23.59
N SER A 544 18.05 28.70 24.55
CA SER A 544 18.92 28.41 25.70
C SER A 544 18.35 27.31 26.59
N PHE A 545 17.05 27.33 26.88
CA PHE A 545 16.37 26.30 27.67
C PHE A 545 16.49 24.92 27.01
N LEU A 546 16.21 24.82 25.70
CA LEU A 546 16.29 23.57 24.94
C LEU A 546 17.71 23.02 24.90
N TYR A 547 18.71 23.90 24.74
CA TYR A 547 20.12 23.53 24.81
C TYR A 547 20.47 22.89 26.16
N TYR A 548 20.12 23.52 27.29
CA TYR A 548 20.38 22.94 28.62
C TYR A 548 19.57 21.66 28.88
N ALA A 549 18.31 21.63 28.45
CA ALA A 549 17.46 20.45 28.58
C ALA A 549 18.06 19.23 27.87
N GLU A 550 18.69 19.42 26.71
CA GLU A 550 19.36 18.35 25.96
C GLU A 550 20.47 17.66 26.76
N PHE A 551 21.33 18.43 27.44
CA PHE A 551 22.36 17.87 28.34
C PHE A 551 21.76 17.17 29.55
N VAL A 552 20.72 17.75 30.17
CA VAL A 552 20.05 17.15 31.33
C VAL A 552 19.44 15.80 30.95
N PHE A 553 18.69 15.72 29.85
CA PHE A 553 18.11 14.47 29.38
C PHE A 553 19.18 13.44 28.99
N LEU A 554 20.25 13.85 28.32
CA LEU A 554 21.37 12.96 28.00
C LEU A 554 22.00 12.37 29.26
N GLY A 555 22.25 13.21 30.29
CA GLY A 555 22.78 12.75 31.58
C GLY A 555 21.87 11.74 32.27
N LEU A 556 20.55 12.00 32.30
CA LEU A 556 19.56 11.09 32.86
C LEU A 556 19.49 9.74 32.11
N PHE A 557 19.54 9.77 30.78
CA PHE A 557 19.57 8.54 29.97
C PHE A 557 20.88 7.76 30.10
N MET A 558 22.01 8.45 30.26
CA MET A 558 23.27 7.78 30.59
C MET A 558 23.14 7.07 31.94
N MET A 559 22.65 7.75 32.98
CA MET A 559 22.47 7.16 34.30
C MET A 559 21.57 5.92 34.25
N GLU A 560 20.44 6.00 33.53
CA GLU A 560 19.55 4.86 33.26
C GLU A 560 20.30 3.67 32.66
N MET A 561 21.12 3.91 31.62
CA MET A 561 21.90 2.86 30.95
C MET A 561 22.94 2.22 31.88
N TRP A 562 23.69 3.03 32.62
CA TRP A 562 24.71 2.54 33.57
C TRP A 562 24.10 1.72 34.69
N ILE A 563 22.96 2.16 35.25
CA ILE A 563 22.21 1.42 36.28
C ILE A 563 21.76 0.05 35.74
N LYS A 564 21.20 0.00 34.53
CA LYS A 564 20.77 -1.25 33.88
C LYS A 564 21.94 -2.19 33.59
N MET A 565 23.05 -1.66 33.06
CA MET A 565 24.24 -2.44 32.75
C MET A 565 24.89 -3.03 34.01
N TYR A 566 24.87 -2.28 35.12
CA TYR A 566 25.37 -2.75 36.42
C TYR A 566 24.46 -3.81 37.07
N ALA A 567 23.12 -3.64 36.98
CA ALA A 567 22.14 -4.53 37.59
C ALA A 567 22.00 -5.90 36.88
N LEU A 568 22.02 -5.89 35.55
CA LEU A 568 21.86 -7.08 34.70
C LEU A 568 23.21 -7.75 34.40
N GLY A 569 24.29 -6.97 34.39
CA GLY A 569 25.59 -7.38 33.90
C GLY A 569 25.72 -7.17 32.37
N PRO A 570 26.93 -6.91 31.85
CA PRO A 570 27.12 -6.52 30.44
C PRO A 570 26.64 -7.57 29.42
N ARG A 571 26.84 -8.87 29.72
CA ARG A 571 26.46 -9.95 28.78
C ARG A 571 24.94 -10.02 28.57
N ILE A 572 24.17 -10.06 29.66
CA ILE A 572 22.71 -10.10 29.63
C ILE A 572 22.16 -8.77 29.08
N TYR A 573 22.80 -7.64 29.39
CA TYR A 573 22.43 -6.35 28.84
C TYR A 573 22.49 -6.33 27.30
N PHE A 574 23.59 -6.81 26.70
CA PHE A 574 23.77 -6.80 25.23
C PHE A 574 23.05 -7.93 24.48
N GLU A 575 22.53 -8.93 25.19
CA GLU A 575 21.69 -9.99 24.60
C GLU A 575 20.30 -9.45 24.20
N SER A 576 19.77 -8.47 24.94
CA SER A 576 18.54 -7.78 24.59
C SER A 576 18.75 -6.79 23.43
N SER A 577 18.01 -6.98 22.33
CA SER A 577 18.03 -6.10 21.15
C SER A 577 17.68 -4.64 21.50
N PHE A 578 16.69 -4.41 22.38
CA PHE A 578 16.27 -3.07 22.82
C PHE A 578 17.32 -2.37 23.68
N ASN A 579 18.02 -3.09 24.56
CA ASN A 579 19.12 -2.52 25.34
C ASN A 579 20.36 -2.20 24.47
N ARG A 580 20.60 -3.00 23.42
CA ARG A 580 21.62 -2.72 22.41
C ARG A 580 21.28 -1.44 21.63
N PHE A 581 20.01 -1.25 21.26
CA PHE A 581 19.52 -0.01 20.64
C PHE A 581 19.71 1.20 21.56
N ASP A 582 19.31 1.10 22.83
CA ASP A 582 19.51 2.16 23.84
C ASP A 582 20.99 2.57 23.94
N CYS A 583 21.91 1.59 23.92
CA CYS A 583 23.35 1.85 23.96
C CYS A 583 23.84 2.58 22.70
N VAL A 584 23.36 2.19 21.51
CA VAL A 584 23.69 2.87 20.25
C VAL A 584 23.21 4.32 20.25
N VAL A 585 21.96 4.58 20.66
CA VAL A 585 21.38 5.94 20.71
C VAL A 585 22.16 6.84 21.67
N ILE A 586 22.48 6.35 22.86
CA ILE A 586 23.23 7.11 23.87
C ILE A 586 24.67 7.34 23.42
N SER A 587 25.34 6.33 22.86
CA SER A 587 26.71 6.47 22.37
C SER A 587 26.81 7.46 21.20
N GLY A 588 25.84 7.47 20.27
CA GLY A 588 25.77 8.47 19.19
C GLY A 588 25.56 9.89 19.73
N SER A 589 24.75 10.05 20.77
CA SER A 589 24.52 11.34 21.44
C SER A 589 25.77 11.85 22.16
N ILE A 590 26.54 10.97 22.81
CA ILE A 590 27.83 11.32 23.43
C ILE A 590 28.84 11.73 22.35
N PHE A 591 28.90 10.95 21.26
CA PHE A 591 29.81 11.23 20.15
C PHE A 591 29.57 12.62 19.54
N GLU A 592 28.32 13.03 19.39
CA GLU A 592 27.96 14.37 18.94
C GLU A 592 28.54 15.47 19.85
N VAL A 593 28.28 15.38 21.17
CA VAL A 593 28.74 16.37 22.16
C VAL A 593 30.28 16.45 22.17
N VAL A 594 30.97 15.31 22.11
CA VAL A 594 32.43 15.29 22.04
C VAL A 594 32.93 15.92 20.72
N TRP A 595 32.24 15.63 19.61
CA TRP A 595 32.62 16.15 18.31
C TRP A 595 32.42 17.66 18.18
N SER A 596 31.33 18.21 18.74
CA SER A 596 31.05 19.66 18.70
C SER A 596 32.13 20.48 19.43
N GLU A 597 32.65 19.94 20.54
CA GLU A 597 33.72 20.59 21.32
C GLU A 597 35.10 20.50 20.62
N VAL A 598 35.40 19.39 19.92
CA VAL A 598 36.74 19.15 19.36
C VAL A 598 37.05 19.96 18.09
N LYS A 599 36.07 20.22 17.22
CA LYS A 599 36.33 20.90 15.93
C LYS A 599 35.76 22.32 15.80
N GLY A 600 35.15 22.88 16.85
CA GLY A 600 34.69 24.28 16.85
C GLY A 600 33.68 24.61 15.75
N GLY A 601 33.03 23.59 15.18
CA GLY A 601 32.13 23.73 14.05
C GLY A 601 31.20 22.53 13.97
N SER A 602 29.93 22.80 13.68
CA SER A 602 28.99 21.78 13.24
C SER A 602 29.55 21.17 11.96
N PHE A 603 29.97 19.90 11.99
CA PHE A 603 30.08 19.14 10.75
C PHE A 603 28.74 19.30 10.01
N GLY A 604 28.75 19.35 8.68
CA GLY A 604 27.54 19.45 7.84
C GLY A 604 26.55 18.27 7.97
N LEU A 605 26.60 17.51 9.06
CA LEU A 605 25.66 16.47 9.43
C LEU A 605 24.66 17.04 10.45
N SER A 606 23.76 17.93 10.03
CA SER A 606 22.48 18.12 10.73
C SER A 606 21.76 16.78 11.01
N VAL A 607 22.11 15.73 10.26
CA VAL A 607 21.74 14.33 10.47
C VAL A 607 22.12 13.79 11.85
N LEU A 608 23.27 14.17 12.43
CA LEU A 608 23.65 13.70 13.78
C LEU A 608 22.76 14.32 14.87
N ARG A 609 22.38 15.59 14.71
CA ARG A 609 21.36 16.25 15.55
C ARG A 609 20.00 15.55 15.43
N ALA A 610 19.68 14.94 14.29
CA ALA A 610 18.46 14.15 14.13
C ALA A 610 18.52 12.79 14.86
N LEU A 611 19.70 12.24 15.18
CA LEU A 611 19.82 10.97 15.93
C LEU A 611 19.22 11.06 17.33
N ARG A 612 19.09 12.27 17.92
CA ARG A 612 18.39 12.47 19.19
C ARG A 612 16.92 12.08 19.13
N LEU A 613 16.28 12.15 17.96
CA LEU A 613 14.90 11.70 17.73
C LEU A 613 14.76 10.19 17.92
N LEU A 614 15.84 9.41 17.76
CA LEU A 614 15.81 7.97 18.02
C LEU A 614 15.46 7.63 19.48
N ARG A 615 15.60 8.59 20.40
CA ARG A 615 15.20 8.44 21.81
C ARG A 615 13.68 8.29 21.97
N ILE A 616 12.88 8.84 21.06
CA ILE A 616 11.41 8.64 21.04
C ILE A 616 11.07 7.16 20.88
N PHE A 617 11.86 6.41 20.10
CA PHE A 617 11.68 4.97 19.93
C PHE A 617 11.90 4.17 21.23
N LYS A 618 12.42 4.77 22.31
CA LYS A 618 12.41 4.11 23.63
C LYS A 618 11.00 3.76 24.10
N VAL A 619 9.96 4.50 23.68
CA VAL A 619 8.55 4.18 23.98
C VAL A 619 8.19 2.77 23.51
N THR A 620 8.77 2.31 22.39
CA THR A 620 8.52 0.96 21.82
C THR A 620 8.88 -0.17 22.79
N LYS A 621 9.83 0.03 23.70
CA LYS A 621 10.20 -0.97 24.70
C LYS A 621 9.10 -1.19 25.73
N TYR A 622 8.37 -0.12 26.03
CA TYR A 622 7.44 -0.03 27.14
C TYR A 622 5.98 -0.24 26.73
N TRP A 623 5.64 0.09 25.48
CA TRP A 623 4.31 -0.12 24.91
C TRP A 623 4.28 -1.44 24.13
N SER A 624 3.72 -2.49 24.73
CA SER A 624 3.72 -3.86 24.17
C SER A 624 3.15 -3.94 22.75
N SER A 625 2.04 -3.26 22.49
CA SER A 625 1.42 -3.20 21.16
C SER A 625 2.36 -2.58 20.12
N LEU A 626 2.97 -1.42 20.45
CA LEU A 626 3.94 -0.75 19.57
C LEU A 626 5.21 -1.60 19.38
N ARG A 627 5.66 -2.30 20.43
CA ARG A 627 6.79 -3.23 20.38
C ARG A 627 6.55 -4.37 19.41
N ASN A 628 5.41 -5.02 19.55
CA ASN A 628 5.01 -6.16 18.72
C ASN A 628 4.86 -5.71 17.26
N LEU A 629 4.28 -4.53 17.04
CA LEU A 629 4.21 -3.89 15.72
C LEU A 629 5.60 -3.66 15.12
N VAL A 630 6.53 -3.03 15.85
CA VAL A 630 7.90 -2.79 15.36
C VAL A 630 8.66 -4.09 15.06
N ILE A 631 8.54 -5.11 15.92
CA ILE A 631 9.18 -6.41 15.69
C ILE A 631 8.61 -7.10 14.44
N SER A 632 7.29 -7.08 14.29
CA SER A 632 6.59 -7.62 13.11
C SER A 632 7.08 -6.94 11.83
N LEU A 633 7.16 -5.60 11.84
CA LEU A 633 7.70 -4.82 10.73
C LEU A 633 9.13 -5.22 10.40
N LEU A 634 10.03 -5.23 11.39
CA LEU A 634 11.45 -5.57 11.15
C LEU A 634 11.64 -6.99 10.60
N ASN A 635 10.78 -7.94 10.98
CA ASN A 635 10.80 -9.29 10.44
C ASN A 635 10.37 -9.32 8.96
N SER A 636 9.34 -8.55 8.59
CA SER A 636 8.89 -8.42 7.20
C SER A 636 9.89 -7.65 6.30
N MET A 637 10.70 -6.74 6.87
CA MET A 637 11.68 -5.91 6.11
C MET A 637 12.66 -6.72 5.27
N ARG A 638 13.03 -7.94 5.69
CA ARG A 638 13.95 -8.78 4.90
C ARG A 638 13.36 -9.18 3.53
N SER A 639 12.07 -9.52 3.48
CA SER A 639 11.36 -9.84 2.23
C SER A 639 11.26 -8.58 1.36
N ILE A 640 10.90 -7.46 1.99
CA ILE A 640 10.67 -6.16 1.36
C ILE A 640 11.93 -5.62 0.69
N ILE A 641 13.10 -5.72 1.32
CA ILE A 641 14.37 -5.24 0.72
C ILE A 641 14.61 -5.88 -0.65
N SER A 642 14.28 -7.16 -0.83
CA SER A 642 14.45 -7.83 -2.13
C SER A 642 13.47 -7.31 -3.18
N LEU A 643 12.25 -6.93 -2.79
CA LEU A 643 11.25 -6.35 -3.67
C LEU A 643 11.57 -4.89 -4.02
N LEU A 644 11.98 -4.08 -3.04
CA LEU A 644 12.43 -2.70 -3.24
C LEU A 644 13.66 -2.63 -4.13
N PHE A 645 14.56 -3.62 -4.05
CA PHE A 645 15.70 -3.71 -4.96
C PHE A 645 15.26 -3.92 -6.41
N LEU A 646 14.23 -4.75 -6.64
CA LEU A 646 13.66 -4.95 -7.97
C LEU A 646 13.01 -3.67 -8.51
N LEU A 647 12.23 -2.99 -7.67
CA LEU A 647 11.65 -1.69 -8.01
C LEU A 647 12.73 -0.66 -8.34
N PHE A 648 13.79 -0.58 -7.53
CA PHE A 648 14.92 0.30 -7.80
C PHE A 648 15.62 -0.04 -9.12
N LEU A 649 15.80 -1.34 -9.44
CA LEU A 649 16.36 -1.76 -10.72
C LEU A 649 15.46 -1.35 -11.90
N PHE A 650 14.14 -1.45 -11.75
CA PHE A 650 13.19 -0.99 -12.74
C PHE A 650 13.30 0.52 -12.97
N ILE A 651 13.30 1.32 -11.89
CA ILE A 651 13.49 2.78 -11.94
C ILE A 651 14.82 3.11 -12.61
N LEU A 652 15.90 2.41 -12.25
CA LEU A 652 17.24 2.61 -12.82
C LEU A 652 17.24 2.42 -14.34
N ILE A 653 16.61 1.37 -14.85
CA ILE A 653 16.56 1.08 -16.28
C ILE A 653 15.82 2.19 -17.03
N PHE A 654 14.66 2.63 -16.53
CA PHE A 654 13.90 3.69 -17.16
C PHE A 654 14.59 5.06 -17.03
N ALA A 655 15.22 5.36 -15.90
CA ALA A 655 15.97 6.61 -15.72
C ALA A 655 17.11 6.72 -16.73
N LEU A 656 17.90 5.64 -16.88
CA LEU A 656 18.97 5.59 -17.88
C LEU A 656 18.39 5.63 -19.31
N LEU A 657 17.26 4.98 -19.60
CA LEU A 657 16.64 5.00 -20.93
C LEU A 657 16.15 6.42 -21.25
N GLY A 658 15.53 7.10 -20.29
CA GLY A 658 15.11 8.49 -20.40
C GLY A 658 16.28 9.44 -20.64
N MET A 659 17.43 9.24 -19.99
CA MET A 659 18.65 9.99 -20.29
C MET A 659 19.13 9.81 -21.73
N GLN A 660 19.07 8.59 -22.27
CA GLN A 660 19.50 8.35 -23.66
C GLN A 660 18.53 8.97 -24.70
N LEU A 661 17.22 8.92 -24.42
CA LEU A 661 16.18 9.45 -25.30
C LEU A 661 16.07 10.99 -25.21
N PHE A 662 16.04 11.54 -24.00
CA PHE A 662 15.70 12.95 -23.72
C PHE A 662 16.85 13.78 -23.11
N GLY A 663 17.98 13.17 -22.77
CA GLY A 663 19.12 13.87 -22.19
C GLY A 663 19.63 15.01 -23.09
N GLY A 664 19.79 16.20 -22.51
CA GLY A 664 20.18 17.42 -23.20
C GLY A 664 19.10 18.02 -24.11
N GLN A 665 17.92 17.39 -24.24
CA GLN A 665 16.84 17.87 -25.12
C GLN A 665 15.81 18.76 -24.40
N PHE A 666 15.71 18.67 -23.07
CA PHE A 666 14.82 19.49 -22.25
C PHE A 666 15.44 20.87 -21.99
N ASN A 667 15.88 21.54 -23.04
CA ASN A 667 16.42 22.89 -23.01
C ASN A 667 15.54 23.75 -23.94
N PHE A 668 14.50 24.35 -23.38
CA PHE A 668 13.58 25.19 -24.14
C PHE A 668 14.01 26.67 -24.07
N GLU A 669 13.42 27.52 -24.91
CA GLU A 669 13.65 28.97 -24.87
C GLU A 669 13.27 29.58 -23.51
N ASP A 670 12.24 29.01 -22.87
CA ASP A 670 11.77 29.38 -21.53
C ASP A 670 12.71 28.91 -20.39
N GLY A 671 13.73 28.13 -20.72
CA GLY A 671 14.68 27.53 -19.76
C GLY A 671 14.55 26.01 -19.65
N THR A 672 15.31 25.44 -18.71
CA THR A 672 15.29 24.01 -18.40
C THR A 672 14.28 23.71 -17.31
N PRO A 673 13.28 22.82 -17.56
CA PRO A 673 12.36 22.43 -16.50
C PRO A 673 13.12 21.69 -15.39
N PRO A 674 12.67 21.80 -14.13
CA PRO A 674 13.29 21.12 -13.01
C PRO A 674 13.19 19.59 -13.13
N THR A 675 12.14 19.09 -13.78
CA THR A 675 11.92 17.69 -14.14
C THR A 675 12.52 17.41 -15.51
N ASN A 676 13.76 16.92 -15.54
CA ASN A 676 14.47 16.63 -16.79
C ASN A 676 15.28 15.32 -16.72
N PHE A 677 15.95 14.99 -17.82
CA PHE A 677 16.76 13.77 -17.99
C PHE A 677 18.23 14.07 -18.29
N ASN A 678 18.75 15.24 -17.89
CA ASN A 678 20.12 15.65 -18.21
C ASN A 678 21.17 14.93 -17.35
N THR A 679 20.85 14.70 -16.07
CA THR A 679 21.73 14.04 -15.09
C THR A 679 21.03 12.86 -14.44
N PHE A 680 21.80 11.89 -13.97
CA PHE A 680 21.26 10.66 -13.39
C PHE A 680 20.38 10.87 -12.15
N PRO A 681 20.75 11.68 -11.12
CA PRO A 681 19.89 11.88 -9.96
C PRO A 681 18.56 12.55 -10.32
N ILE A 682 18.55 13.52 -11.22
CA ILE A 682 17.32 14.19 -11.67
C ILE A 682 16.47 13.22 -12.49
N ALA A 683 17.07 12.45 -13.41
CA ALA A 683 16.34 11.43 -14.17
C ALA A 683 15.70 10.36 -13.26
N LEU A 684 16.39 9.95 -12.19
CA LEU A 684 15.86 9.03 -11.19
C LEU A 684 14.61 9.63 -10.50
N LEU A 685 14.66 10.91 -10.12
CA LEU A 685 13.55 11.62 -9.51
C LEU A 685 12.38 11.81 -10.48
N THR A 686 12.64 12.16 -11.73
CA THR A 686 11.62 12.32 -12.78
C THR A 686 10.90 11.00 -13.04
N VAL A 687 11.63 9.86 -13.12
CA VAL A 687 10.99 8.54 -13.25
C VAL A 687 10.22 8.17 -11.99
N PHE A 688 10.75 8.47 -10.81
CA PHE A 688 10.04 8.24 -9.56
C PHE A 688 8.73 9.05 -9.49
N GLN A 689 8.73 10.31 -9.94
CA GLN A 689 7.54 11.15 -10.07
C GLN A 689 6.50 10.53 -11.01
N ILE A 690 6.90 10.09 -12.19
CA ILE A 690 5.99 9.43 -13.13
C ILE A 690 5.37 8.16 -12.51
N LEU A 691 6.13 7.41 -11.71
CA LEU A 691 5.64 6.22 -11.00
C LEU A 691 4.70 6.54 -9.83
N THR A 692 4.79 7.72 -9.24
CA THR A 692 3.80 8.17 -8.26
C THR A 692 2.46 8.55 -8.90
N GLY A 693 2.45 8.77 -10.22
CA GLY A 693 1.26 9.18 -10.97
C GLY A 693 0.99 10.69 -10.96
N GLU A 694 1.88 11.48 -10.35
CA GLU A 694 1.75 12.94 -10.22
C GLU A 694 2.47 13.67 -11.36
N ASP A 695 1.79 14.63 -12.00
CA ASP A 695 2.34 15.49 -13.07
C ASP A 695 3.07 14.72 -14.20
N TRP A 696 2.73 13.44 -14.40
CA TRP A 696 3.43 12.61 -15.39
C TRP A 696 3.09 13.03 -16.83
N ASN A 697 1.91 13.60 -17.02
CA ASN A 697 1.42 14.20 -18.25
C ASN A 697 2.27 15.42 -18.65
N GLU A 698 2.63 16.29 -17.71
CA GLU A 698 3.49 17.45 -17.98
C GLU A 698 4.88 17.03 -18.46
N VAL A 699 5.49 16.04 -17.79
CA VAL A 699 6.78 15.48 -18.23
C VAL A 699 6.67 14.83 -19.62
N MET A 700 5.53 14.20 -19.92
CA MET A 700 5.25 13.67 -21.25
C MET A 700 5.13 14.78 -22.30
N TYR A 701 4.47 15.90 -21.98
CA TYR A 701 4.33 17.03 -22.90
C TYR A 701 5.69 17.62 -23.27
N ASP A 702 6.56 17.82 -22.29
CA ASP A 702 7.95 18.24 -22.51
C ASP A 702 8.74 17.21 -23.34
N GLY A 703 8.51 15.92 -23.08
CA GLY A 703 9.05 14.81 -23.87
C GLY A 703 8.69 14.91 -25.36
N ILE A 704 7.40 15.11 -25.67
CA ILE A 704 6.91 15.24 -27.05
C ILE A 704 7.41 16.53 -27.70
N LYS A 705 7.38 17.66 -26.97
CA LYS A 705 7.89 18.97 -27.42
C LYS A 705 9.35 18.86 -27.83
N SER A 706 10.19 18.22 -27.01
CA SER A 706 11.63 18.09 -27.25
C SER A 706 11.99 17.29 -28.51
N GLN A 707 11.10 16.42 -28.99
CA GLN A 707 11.33 15.51 -30.13
C GLN A 707 10.67 16.00 -31.44
N GLY A 708 10.45 17.31 -31.57
CA GLY A 708 9.83 17.91 -32.75
C GLY A 708 8.30 17.99 -32.70
N GLY A 709 7.73 18.05 -31.49
CA GLY A 709 6.31 18.31 -31.25
C GLY A 709 5.36 17.23 -31.77
N ILE A 710 4.13 17.63 -32.06
CA ILE A 710 3.00 16.75 -32.44
C ILE A 710 3.34 15.85 -33.65
N GLN A 711 4.13 16.32 -34.62
CA GLN A 711 4.32 15.60 -35.89
C GLN A 711 5.29 14.41 -35.79
N ARG A 712 6.39 14.54 -35.04
CA ARG A 712 7.42 13.49 -34.90
C ARG A 712 7.54 12.95 -33.48
N GLY A 713 7.22 13.76 -32.49
CA GLY A 713 7.40 13.46 -31.07
C GLY A 713 6.36 12.49 -30.48
N MET A 714 5.22 12.28 -31.14
CA MET A 714 4.12 11.47 -30.59
C MET A 714 4.50 10.02 -30.29
N LEU A 715 5.42 9.43 -31.05
CA LEU A 715 5.89 8.06 -30.78
C LEU A 715 6.57 7.94 -29.41
N TYR A 716 7.19 9.02 -28.92
CA TYR A 716 7.87 9.04 -27.63
C TYR A 716 6.91 9.08 -26.44
N SER A 717 5.61 9.38 -26.65
CA SER A 717 4.58 9.20 -25.61
C SER A 717 4.50 7.75 -25.11
N LEU A 718 4.84 6.76 -25.96
CA LEU A 718 4.87 5.35 -25.58
C LEU A 718 5.84 5.06 -24.44
N TYR A 719 6.95 5.80 -24.33
CA TYR A 719 7.88 5.66 -23.21
C TYR A 719 7.15 5.93 -21.88
N PHE A 720 6.40 7.02 -21.81
CA PHE A 720 5.65 7.43 -20.61
C PHE A 720 4.48 6.49 -20.33
N VAL A 721 3.70 6.11 -21.35
CA VAL A 721 2.58 5.16 -21.22
C VAL A 721 3.08 3.79 -20.70
N ILE A 722 4.18 3.27 -21.25
CA ILE A 722 4.78 2.01 -20.80
C ILE A 722 5.30 2.14 -19.37
N LEU A 723 5.96 3.25 -19.05
CA LEU A 723 6.47 3.50 -17.70
C LEU A 723 5.34 3.56 -16.66
N VAL A 724 4.25 4.26 -16.94
CA VAL A 724 3.07 4.33 -16.05
C VAL A 724 2.42 2.94 -15.90
N LEU A 725 2.17 2.22 -17.01
CA LEU A 725 1.49 0.92 -16.97
C LEU A 725 2.33 -0.16 -16.27
N PHE A 726 3.56 -0.40 -16.71
CA PHE A 726 4.43 -1.44 -16.14
C PHE A 726 4.99 -1.04 -14.77
N GLY A 727 5.20 0.25 -14.56
CA GLY A 727 5.64 0.80 -13.29
C GLY A 727 4.61 0.63 -12.19
N ASN A 728 3.38 1.08 -12.42
CA ASN A 728 2.29 0.92 -11.46
C ASN A 728 1.92 -0.56 -11.28
N TYR A 729 2.03 -1.38 -12.32
CA TYR A 729 1.92 -2.84 -12.19
C TYR A 729 2.99 -3.43 -11.27
N THR A 730 4.25 -3.01 -11.42
CA THR A 730 5.35 -3.47 -10.57
C THR A 730 5.15 -3.01 -9.13
N LEU A 731 4.79 -1.74 -8.92
CA LEU A 731 4.47 -1.19 -7.60
C LEU A 731 3.31 -1.93 -6.94
N LEU A 732 2.23 -2.20 -7.68
CA LEU A 732 1.06 -2.87 -7.15
C LEU A 732 1.37 -4.32 -6.74
N ASN A 733 2.20 -5.03 -7.51
CA ASN A 733 2.65 -6.37 -7.11
C ASN A 733 3.55 -6.36 -5.88
N VAL A 734 4.44 -5.35 -5.74
CA VAL A 734 5.24 -5.16 -4.53
C VAL A 734 4.33 -4.89 -3.34
N PHE A 735 3.38 -3.97 -3.50
CA PHE A 735 2.39 -3.62 -2.47
C PHE A 735 1.56 -4.83 -2.03
N LEU A 736 1.03 -5.60 -2.96
CA LEU A 736 0.20 -6.76 -2.66
C LEU A 736 0.99 -7.90 -2.02
N ALA A 737 2.21 -8.17 -2.50
CA ALA A 737 3.08 -9.16 -1.87
C ALA A 737 3.35 -8.80 -0.40
N ILE A 738 3.62 -7.52 -0.13
CA ILE A 738 3.79 -6.99 1.22
C ILE A 738 2.51 -7.13 2.05
N ALA A 739 1.37 -6.70 1.51
CA ALA A 739 0.09 -6.75 2.20
C ALA A 739 -0.28 -8.19 2.59
N VAL A 740 -0.05 -9.15 1.69
CA VAL A 740 -0.32 -10.58 1.92
C VAL A 740 0.64 -11.18 2.95
N ASP A 741 1.94 -10.87 2.88
CA ASP A 741 2.92 -11.31 3.88
C ASP A 741 2.54 -10.77 5.27
N ASN A 742 2.12 -9.52 5.35
CA ASN A 742 1.71 -8.89 6.61
C ASN A 742 0.36 -9.39 7.11
N LEU A 743 -0.57 -9.71 6.20
CA LEU A 743 -1.84 -10.36 6.52
C LEU A 743 -1.61 -11.72 7.17
N ALA A 744 -0.72 -12.53 6.59
CA ALA A 744 -0.40 -13.86 7.09
C ALA A 744 0.27 -13.78 8.47
N ASN A 745 1.28 -12.92 8.62
CA ASN A 745 1.95 -12.72 9.91
C ASN A 745 0.99 -12.20 10.99
N ALA A 746 0.09 -11.29 10.64
CA ALA A 746 -0.91 -10.76 11.57
C ALA A 746 -1.93 -11.82 11.99
N GLN A 747 -2.46 -12.62 11.06
CA GLN A 747 -3.35 -13.75 11.38
C GLN A 747 -2.67 -14.76 12.32
N GLU A 748 -1.39 -15.07 12.11
CA GLU A 748 -0.62 -15.94 13.01
C GLU A 748 -0.42 -15.32 14.40
N LEU A 749 -0.16 -14.02 14.46
CA LEU A 749 -0.01 -13.28 15.71
C LEU A 749 -1.32 -13.25 16.50
N THR A 750 -2.43 -12.94 15.83
CA THR A 750 -3.76 -12.89 16.46
C THR A 750 -4.18 -14.28 16.96
N ALA A 751 -4.01 -15.33 16.14
CA ALA A 751 -4.29 -16.70 16.59
C ALA A 751 -3.43 -17.10 17.81
N ALA A 752 -2.15 -16.69 17.83
CA ALA A 752 -1.29 -16.94 18.98
C ALA A 752 -1.67 -16.10 20.22
N GLU A 753 -2.16 -14.87 20.05
CA GLU A 753 -2.67 -14.04 21.14
C GLU A 753 -3.99 -14.61 21.70
N GLU A 754 -4.87 -15.12 20.84
CA GLU A 754 -6.10 -15.82 21.26
C GLU A 754 -5.79 -17.09 22.05
N GLU A 755 -4.87 -17.94 21.56
CA GLU A 755 -4.37 -19.12 22.29
C GLU A 755 -3.80 -18.71 23.67
N GLN A 756 -3.03 -17.61 23.75
CA GLN A 756 -2.50 -17.10 25.02
C GLN A 756 -3.60 -16.60 25.97
N VAL A 757 -4.59 -15.89 25.44
CA VAL A 757 -5.72 -15.38 26.23
C VAL A 757 -6.58 -16.53 26.75
N GLU A 758 -6.78 -17.59 25.97
CA GLU A 758 -7.46 -18.80 26.44
C GLU A 758 -6.65 -19.49 27.54
N GLU A 759 -5.35 -19.71 27.33
CA GLU A 759 -4.48 -20.28 28.37
C GLU A 759 -4.48 -19.44 29.66
N ASP A 760 -4.46 -18.11 29.56
CA ASP A 760 -4.46 -17.22 30.71
C ASP A 760 -5.82 -17.22 31.43
N LYS A 761 -6.93 -17.32 30.70
CA LYS A 761 -8.26 -17.53 31.28
C LYS A 761 -8.33 -18.87 32.00
N GLU A 762 -7.78 -19.94 31.42
CA GLU A 762 -7.72 -21.26 32.07
C GLU A 762 -6.89 -21.21 33.35
N LYS A 763 -5.73 -20.56 33.33
CA LYS A 763 -4.89 -20.37 34.53
C LYS A 763 -5.62 -19.55 35.60
N GLN A 764 -6.29 -18.47 35.23
CA GLN A 764 -7.09 -17.66 36.16
C GLN A 764 -8.24 -18.46 36.78
N LEU A 765 -8.92 -19.29 35.99
CA LEU A 765 -9.95 -20.22 36.47
C LEU A 765 -9.36 -21.23 37.46
N GLN A 766 -8.19 -21.81 37.15
CA GLN A 766 -7.49 -22.75 38.04
C GLN A 766 -7.01 -22.08 39.35
N GLU A 767 -6.56 -20.83 39.30
CA GLU A 767 -6.19 -20.06 40.50
C GLU A 767 -7.43 -19.75 41.35
N LEU A 768 -8.52 -19.31 40.73
CA LEU A 768 -9.80 -19.05 41.43
C LEU A 768 -10.34 -20.33 42.09
N GLU A 769 -10.23 -21.47 41.41
CA GLU A 769 -10.61 -22.79 41.95
C GLU A 769 -9.72 -23.19 43.13
N LYS A 770 -8.40 -22.93 43.06
CA LYS A 770 -7.47 -23.16 44.17
C LYS A 770 -7.75 -22.24 45.36
N GLU A 771 -8.05 -20.96 45.13
CA GLU A 771 -8.42 -20.02 46.19
C GLU A 771 -9.74 -20.40 46.86
N MET A 772 -10.74 -20.80 46.07
CA MET A 772 -12.03 -21.30 46.55
C MET A 772 -11.86 -22.63 47.32
N GLY A 773 -10.98 -23.53 46.85
CA GLY A 773 -10.62 -24.76 47.54
C GLY A 773 -9.86 -24.52 48.85
N ALA A 774 -8.98 -23.53 48.90
CA ALA A 774 -8.26 -23.14 50.11
C ALA A 774 -9.21 -22.50 51.16
N LEU A 775 -10.22 -21.74 50.72
CA LEU A 775 -11.30 -21.24 51.59
C LEU A 775 -12.17 -22.39 52.12
N HIS A 776 -12.50 -23.38 51.29
CA HIS A 776 -13.24 -24.58 51.72
C HIS A 776 -12.44 -25.48 52.68
N ALA A 777 -11.10 -25.48 52.62
CA ALA A 777 -10.25 -26.24 53.53
C ALA A 777 -10.20 -25.67 54.97
N VAL A 778 -10.66 -24.43 55.18
CA VAL A 778 -10.70 -23.78 56.51
C VAL A 778 -12.03 -24.05 57.24
N ASP A 779 -13.12 -24.32 56.52
CA ASP A 779 -14.42 -24.72 57.09
C ASP A 779 -14.70 -26.20 56.84
N GLY A 780 -14.40 -27.05 57.82
CA GLY A 780 -14.49 -28.53 57.76
C GLY A 780 -15.91 -29.09 57.58
N SER A 781 -16.50 -28.91 56.39
CA SER A 781 -17.76 -29.54 55.97
C SER A 781 -17.55 -30.39 54.70
N PRO A 782 -18.23 -31.55 54.55
CA PRO A 782 -18.01 -32.46 53.43
C PRO A 782 -18.55 -31.85 52.12
N PRO A 783 -18.01 -32.27 50.96
CA PRO A 783 -18.38 -31.68 49.68
C PRO A 783 -19.85 -31.99 49.37
N VAL A 784 -20.64 -30.94 49.20
CA VAL A 784 -21.98 -31.07 48.61
C VAL A 784 -21.80 -31.29 47.12
N ASP A 785 -22.29 -32.42 46.63
CA ASP A 785 -22.33 -32.80 45.23
C ASP A 785 -23.30 -31.86 44.49
N LEU A 786 -22.79 -30.69 44.09
CA LEU A 786 -23.45 -29.77 43.19
C LEU A 786 -22.67 -29.81 41.88
N SER A 787 -23.19 -30.58 40.93
CA SER A 787 -22.77 -30.53 39.53
C SER A 787 -22.58 -29.08 39.07
N PRO A 788 -21.36 -28.63 38.72
CA PRO A 788 -21.17 -27.29 38.20
C PRO A 788 -21.47 -27.33 36.70
N THR A 789 -22.72 -27.07 36.31
CA THR A 789 -22.92 -26.34 35.05
C THR A 789 -22.31 -24.95 35.25
N PRO A 790 -21.34 -24.52 34.43
CA PRO A 790 -20.68 -23.24 34.62
C PRO A 790 -21.72 -22.10 34.52
N PRO A 791 -21.93 -21.28 35.56
CA PRO A 791 -22.73 -20.09 35.44
C PRO A 791 -21.76 -18.94 35.18
N THR A 792 -21.56 -18.54 33.93
CA THR A 792 -21.32 -17.12 33.56
C THR A 792 -21.04 -16.81 32.08
N SER A 793 -20.74 -17.75 31.18
CA SER A 793 -20.63 -17.37 29.75
C SER A 793 -21.98 -17.35 29.01
N ARG A 794 -22.96 -18.16 29.41
CA ARG A 794 -24.28 -18.21 28.76
C ARG A 794 -25.20 -17.01 29.06
N LYS A 795 -24.98 -16.24 30.13
CA LYS A 795 -25.78 -15.04 30.44
C LYS A 795 -25.28 -13.78 29.74
N ASN A 796 -24.00 -13.71 29.39
CA ASN A 796 -23.48 -12.66 28.52
C ASN A 796 -23.65 -13.01 27.05
N LYS A 797 -23.45 -14.28 26.63
CA LYS A 797 -23.79 -14.71 25.27
C LYS A 797 -25.29 -14.64 24.96
N LYS A 798 -26.20 -15.03 25.85
CA LYS A 798 -27.64 -14.77 25.63
C LYS A 798 -28.03 -13.28 25.70
N LYS A 799 -27.24 -12.42 26.34
CA LYS A 799 -27.46 -10.97 26.32
C LYS A 799 -26.87 -10.29 25.08
N GLU A 800 -25.87 -10.88 24.44
CA GLU A 800 -25.28 -10.42 23.19
C GLU A 800 -25.95 -11.02 21.95
N GLU A 801 -26.36 -12.29 21.99
CA GLU A 801 -27.19 -12.95 20.96
C GLU A 801 -28.60 -12.32 20.92
N ALA A 802 -29.22 -12.04 22.07
CA ALA A 802 -30.48 -11.29 22.12
C ALA A 802 -30.33 -9.82 21.68
N LYS A 803 -29.10 -9.29 21.58
CA LYS A 803 -28.84 -7.94 21.05
C LYS A 803 -28.51 -7.93 19.56
N LYS A 804 -28.11 -9.07 18.98
CA LYS A 804 -27.87 -9.24 17.54
C LYS A 804 -29.13 -9.71 16.80
N GLU A 805 -30.02 -10.47 17.45
CA GLU A 805 -31.34 -10.83 16.89
C GLU A 805 -32.33 -9.65 16.86
N GLU A 806 -32.11 -8.56 17.60
CA GLU A 806 -33.00 -7.38 17.60
C GLU A 806 -32.92 -6.49 16.34
N ASP A 807 -31.97 -6.74 15.43
CA ASP A 807 -31.81 -5.99 14.17
C ASP A 807 -32.39 -6.72 12.92
N GLU A 808 -32.94 -7.95 13.06
CA GLU A 808 -33.84 -8.52 12.05
C GLU A 808 -35.28 -8.09 12.35
N ILE A 809 -35.90 -7.43 11.36
CA ILE A 809 -37.23 -6.82 11.44
C ILE A 809 -38.25 -7.82 12.01
N PRO A 810 -38.77 -7.64 13.24
CA PRO A 810 -40.03 -8.25 13.59
C PRO A 810 -41.09 -7.42 12.85
N ASP A 811 -41.90 -8.06 12.01
CA ASP A 811 -42.99 -7.45 11.24
C ASP A 811 -44.19 -7.08 12.17
N GLY A 812 -43.90 -6.51 13.35
CA GLY A 812 -44.85 -6.15 14.40
C GLY A 812 -44.55 -4.77 15.01
N PRO A 813 -45.56 -4.08 15.58
CA PRO A 813 -45.39 -2.76 16.18
C PRO A 813 -44.46 -2.81 17.40
N LYS A 814 -43.49 -1.89 17.46
CA LYS A 814 -42.52 -1.81 18.57
C LYS A 814 -43.24 -1.65 19.92
N PRO A 815 -42.90 -2.44 20.95
CA PRO A 815 -43.58 -2.35 22.24
C PRO A 815 -43.29 -1.02 22.96
N MET A 816 -44.30 -0.45 23.64
CA MET A 816 -44.14 0.77 24.45
C MET A 816 -43.27 0.51 25.69
N LEU A 817 -42.35 1.42 25.99
CA LEU A 817 -41.49 1.32 27.18
C LEU A 817 -42.33 1.42 28.48
N PRO A 818 -42.09 0.56 29.49
CA PRO A 818 -42.92 0.47 30.70
C PRO A 818 -42.73 1.63 31.69
N TYR A 819 -41.76 2.53 31.43
CA TYR A 819 -41.45 3.69 32.27
C TYR A 819 -42.31 4.90 31.87
N SER A 820 -42.68 5.76 32.82
CA SER A 820 -43.39 7.03 32.52
C SER A 820 -42.49 8.01 31.78
N SER A 821 -42.97 8.61 30.67
CA SER A 821 -42.25 9.67 29.97
C SER A 821 -42.48 11.03 30.65
N MET A 822 -41.45 11.88 30.69
CA MET A 822 -41.45 13.21 31.35
C MET A 822 -41.97 13.21 32.80
N PHE A 823 -41.89 12.09 33.52
CA PHE A 823 -42.40 11.89 34.89
C PHE A 823 -43.92 12.04 35.08
N ILE A 824 -44.68 12.39 34.04
CA ILE A 824 -46.12 12.70 34.12
C ILE A 824 -46.95 11.76 33.23
N LEU A 825 -46.37 11.21 32.17
CA LEU A 825 -47.09 10.42 31.15
C LEU A 825 -46.84 8.92 31.34
N SER A 826 -47.72 8.25 32.09
CA SER A 826 -47.69 6.79 32.24
C SER A 826 -48.00 6.07 30.91
N PRO A 827 -47.61 4.79 30.75
CA PRO A 827 -47.90 4.00 29.54
C PRO A 827 -49.41 3.88 29.20
N THR A 828 -50.28 4.18 30.17
CA THR A 828 -51.74 4.18 30.00
C THR A 828 -52.31 5.52 29.51
N ASN A 829 -51.50 6.57 29.41
CA ASN A 829 -51.96 7.90 29.03
C ASN A 829 -52.36 7.95 27.54
N PRO A 830 -53.54 8.51 27.18
CA PRO A 830 -54.02 8.57 25.80
C PRO A 830 -53.11 9.39 24.88
N ILE A 831 -52.47 10.45 25.39
CA ILE A 831 -51.59 11.34 24.61
C ILE A 831 -50.33 10.57 24.17
N ARG A 832 -49.75 9.79 25.08
CA ARG A 832 -48.57 8.97 24.80
C ARG A 832 -48.89 7.81 23.87
N ARG A 833 -50.05 7.15 24.06
CA ARG A 833 -50.56 6.13 23.13
C ARG A 833 -50.76 6.68 21.72
N GLY A 834 -51.32 7.88 21.61
CA GLY A 834 -51.48 8.58 20.32
C GLY A 834 -50.14 8.88 19.66
N ALA A 835 -49.18 9.46 20.40
CA ALA A 835 -47.84 9.74 19.87
C ALA A 835 -47.11 8.47 19.43
N HIS A 836 -47.16 7.41 20.23
CA HIS A 836 -46.57 6.11 19.90
C HIS A 836 -47.21 5.45 18.68
N TRP A 837 -48.54 5.57 18.53
CA TRP A 837 -49.24 5.10 17.35
C TRP A 837 -48.78 5.85 16.09
N VAL A 838 -48.67 7.20 16.15
CA VAL A 838 -48.21 8.03 15.03
C VAL A 838 -46.77 7.73 14.63
N VAL A 839 -45.85 7.63 15.60
CA VAL A 839 -44.42 7.41 15.33
C VAL A 839 -44.15 6.02 14.75
N ASN A 840 -44.97 5.01 15.06
CA ASN A 840 -44.86 3.65 14.51
C ASN A 840 -45.64 3.43 13.20
N LEU A 841 -46.29 4.46 12.64
CA LEU A 841 -46.95 4.30 11.33
C LEU A 841 -45.91 4.07 10.24
N ARG A 842 -46.13 3.05 9.40
CA ARG A 842 -45.26 2.71 8.25
C ARG A 842 -45.04 3.89 7.29
N TYR A 843 -46.02 4.79 7.18
CA TYR A 843 -45.93 5.99 6.34
C TYR A 843 -45.24 7.18 7.02
N PHE A 844 -45.19 7.23 8.36
CA PHE A 844 -44.56 8.35 9.08
C PHE A 844 -43.06 8.41 8.80
N ASP A 845 -42.39 7.25 8.77
CA ASP A 845 -40.97 7.19 8.48
C ASP A 845 -40.64 7.54 7.01
N PHE A 846 -41.47 7.10 6.07
CA PHE A 846 -41.35 7.45 4.65
C PHE A 846 -41.61 8.96 4.42
N PHE A 847 -42.63 9.52 5.08
CA PHE A 847 -42.96 10.94 4.98
C PHE A 847 -41.80 11.83 5.46
N ILE A 848 -41.24 11.54 6.64
CA ILE A 848 -40.10 12.31 7.15
C ILE A 848 -38.87 12.14 6.25
N MET A 849 -38.64 10.97 5.65
CA MET A 849 -37.56 10.78 4.67
C MET A 849 -37.73 11.67 3.44
N VAL A 850 -38.95 11.78 2.88
CA VAL A 850 -39.26 12.68 1.76
C VAL A 850 -39.03 14.14 2.16
N VAL A 851 -39.44 14.54 3.37
CA VAL A 851 -39.21 15.90 3.90
C VAL A 851 -37.72 16.20 4.08
N ILE A 852 -36.91 15.22 4.52
CA ILE A 852 -35.45 15.35 4.57
C ILE A 852 -34.89 15.59 3.16
N CYS A 853 -35.28 14.78 2.17
CA CYS A 853 -34.83 14.94 0.79
C CYS A 853 -35.21 16.31 0.21
N MET A 854 -36.44 16.78 0.42
CA MET A 854 -36.87 18.12 -0.02
C MET A 854 -36.11 19.23 0.72
N SER A 855 -35.87 19.07 2.02
CA SER A 855 -35.07 20.01 2.79
C SER A 855 -33.62 20.07 2.32
N SER A 856 -33.04 18.94 1.89
CA SER A 856 -31.67 18.90 1.35
C SER A 856 -31.59 19.48 -0.06
N ALA A 857 -32.60 19.24 -0.91
CA ALA A 857 -32.70 19.86 -2.22
C ALA A 857 -32.86 21.39 -2.12
N ALA A 858 -33.64 21.88 -1.14
CA ALA A 858 -33.77 23.30 -0.86
C ALA A 858 -32.43 23.93 -0.45
N LEU A 859 -31.62 23.24 0.37
CA LEU A 859 -30.26 23.68 0.73
C LEU A 859 -29.33 23.74 -0.48
N ALA A 860 -29.40 22.76 -1.38
CA ALA A 860 -28.60 22.73 -2.61
C ALA A 860 -28.99 23.81 -3.62
N ALA A 861 -30.23 24.31 -3.57
CA ALA A 861 -30.75 25.36 -4.45
C ALA A 861 -30.46 26.78 -3.95
N GLU A 862 -29.90 26.94 -2.74
CA GLU A 862 -29.56 28.23 -2.14
C GLU A 862 -28.46 28.94 -2.95
N ASP A 863 -28.61 30.25 -3.12
CA ASP A 863 -27.60 31.09 -3.76
C ASP A 863 -26.57 31.57 -2.73
N PRO A 864 -25.30 31.13 -2.80
CA PRO A 864 -24.29 31.55 -1.84
C PRO A 864 -23.76 32.97 -2.11
N VAL A 865 -23.98 33.53 -3.30
CA VAL A 865 -23.40 34.83 -3.71
C VAL A 865 -24.34 35.98 -3.36
N VAL A 866 -25.64 35.83 -3.63
CA VAL A 866 -26.63 36.88 -3.41
C VAL A 866 -27.59 36.50 -2.28
N GLU A 867 -27.26 36.93 -1.06
CA GLU A 867 -28.03 36.59 0.16
C GLU A 867 -29.51 36.98 0.07
N ASP A 868 -29.84 38.15 -0.51
CA ASP A 868 -31.20 38.70 -0.60
C ASP A 868 -31.98 38.32 -1.87
N SER A 869 -31.51 37.31 -2.61
CA SER A 869 -32.17 36.84 -3.84
C SER A 869 -33.63 36.43 -3.61
N TYR A 870 -34.50 36.67 -4.60
CA TYR A 870 -35.90 36.21 -4.57
C TYR A 870 -35.99 34.69 -4.33
N ARG A 871 -35.06 33.93 -4.92
CA ARG A 871 -34.91 32.49 -4.71
C ARG A 871 -34.63 32.17 -3.23
N ASN A 872 -33.67 32.85 -2.62
CA ASN A 872 -33.31 32.62 -1.21
C ASN A 872 -34.45 33.03 -0.26
N LYS A 873 -35.21 34.09 -0.57
CA LYS A 873 -36.40 34.47 0.20
C LYS A 873 -37.45 33.36 0.20
N ILE A 874 -37.71 32.74 -0.96
CA ILE A 874 -38.63 31.59 -1.07
C ILE A 874 -38.08 30.37 -0.31
N LEU A 875 -36.80 30.05 -0.50
CA LEU A 875 -36.16 28.91 0.16
C LEU A 875 -36.16 29.05 1.69
N ASN A 876 -36.02 30.27 2.23
CA ASN A 876 -36.14 30.53 3.66
C ASN A 876 -37.54 30.21 4.20
N TYR A 877 -38.61 30.51 3.47
CA TYR A 877 -39.96 30.11 3.88
C TYR A 877 -40.13 28.59 3.92
N PHE A 878 -39.57 27.88 2.94
CA PHE A 878 -39.56 26.42 2.96
C PHE A 878 -38.76 25.86 4.14
N ASP A 879 -37.63 26.47 4.48
CA ASP A 879 -36.82 26.04 5.63
C ASP A 879 -37.54 26.26 6.98
N TYR A 880 -38.35 27.31 7.12
CA TYR A 880 -39.23 27.46 8.28
C TYR A 880 -40.28 26.34 8.34
N ALA A 881 -40.89 25.98 7.20
CA ALA A 881 -41.84 24.88 7.11
C ALA A 881 -41.19 23.53 7.49
N PHE A 882 -39.99 23.24 6.96
CA PHE A 882 -39.25 22.02 7.29
C PHE A 882 -38.84 21.97 8.76
N THR A 883 -38.36 23.09 9.32
CA THR A 883 -38.01 23.19 10.74
C THR A 883 -39.21 22.94 11.64
N GLY A 884 -40.40 23.40 11.25
CA GLY A 884 -41.66 23.08 11.93
C GLY A 884 -41.95 21.57 11.94
N VAL A 885 -41.84 20.90 10.79
CA VAL A 885 -42.06 19.44 10.68
C VAL A 885 -41.07 18.66 11.55
N PHE A 886 -39.78 19.02 11.56
CA PHE A 886 -38.78 18.35 12.40
C PHE A 886 -38.97 18.63 13.90
N THR A 887 -39.46 19.82 14.25
CA THR A 887 -39.81 20.14 15.64
C THR A 887 -40.97 19.25 16.13
N ILE A 888 -42.00 19.06 15.29
CA ILE A 888 -43.12 18.16 15.60
C ILE A 888 -42.64 16.71 15.72
N GLU A 889 -41.78 16.25 14.81
CA GLU A 889 -41.15 14.92 14.89
C GLU A 889 -40.40 14.72 16.22
N MET A 890 -39.55 15.67 16.59
CA MET A 890 -38.78 15.63 17.84
C MET A 890 -39.72 15.57 19.06
N LEU A 891 -40.74 16.43 19.10
CA LEU A 891 -41.71 16.47 20.20
C LEU A 891 -42.50 15.16 20.34
N LEU A 892 -42.96 14.58 19.23
CA LEU A 892 -43.66 13.28 19.24
C LEU A 892 -42.77 12.17 19.80
N LYS A 893 -41.48 12.13 19.40
CA LYS A 893 -40.51 11.15 19.90
C LYS A 893 -40.15 11.36 21.37
N VAL A 894 -40.04 12.61 21.83
CA VAL A 894 -39.79 12.94 23.25
C VAL A 894 -40.99 12.57 24.13
N VAL A 895 -42.22 12.72 23.62
CA VAL A 895 -43.45 12.28 24.30
C VAL A 895 -43.53 10.76 24.41
N ASP A 896 -43.15 10.03 23.36
CA ASP A 896 -43.16 8.56 23.33
C ASP A 896 -42.05 7.95 24.22
N LEU A 897 -40.80 8.38 23.98
CA LEU A 897 -39.58 7.79 24.54
C LEU A 897 -39.11 8.44 25.83
N GLY A 898 -39.59 9.62 26.23
CA GLY A 898 -39.08 10.35 27.40
C GLY A 898 -37.70 11.01 27.19
N VAL A 899 -37.23 11.80 28.16
CA VAL A 899 -36.11 12.75 27.95
C VAL A 899 -34.72 12.15 28.25
N LEU A 900 -34.41 11.75 29.50
CA LEU A 900 -33.03 11.40 29.90
C LEU A 900 -32.86 10.18 30.83
N PHE A 901 -33.77 9.94 31.79
CA PHE A 901 -33.44 9.14 32.98
C PHE A 901 -33.43 7.60 32.82
N HIS A 902 -34.10 7.02 31.81
CA HIS A 902 -34.19 5.56 31.61
C HIS A 902 -33.37 5.07 30.39
N PRO A 903 -33.00 3.77 30.30
CA PRO A 903 -32.09 3.24 29.26
C PRO A 903 -32.67 3.18 27.83
N GLY A 904 -33.84 3.78 27.59
CA GLY A 904 -34.47 3.93 26.27
C GLY A 904 -34.96 5.36 26.01
N ALA A 905 -34.41 6.34 26.74
CA ALA A 905 -34.80 7.74 26.65
C ALA A 905 -34.23 8.42 25.40
N TYR A 906 -34.93 9.44 24.90
CA TYR A 906 -34.60 10.13 23.65
C TYR A 906 -33.15 10.65 23.61
N LEU A 907 -32.66 11.32 24.66
CA LEU A 907 -31.30 11.90 24.70
C LEU A 907 -30.19 10.91 25.06
N ARG A 908 -30.46 9.60 25.14
CA ARG A 908 -29.42 8.57 25.34
C ARG A 908 -29.01 7.88 24.04
N ASP A 909 -29.77 8.07 22.97
CA ASP A 909 -29.44 7.60 21.64
C ASP A 909 -28.67 8.70 20.87
N LEU A 910 -27.43 8.42 20.46
CA LEU A 910 -26.55 9.36 19.77
C LEU A 910 -27.21 10.02 18.55
N TRP A 911 -28.02 9.26 17.81
CA TRP A 911 -28.71 9.76 16.63
C TRP A 911 -29.83 10.75 16.96
N ASN A 912 -30.53 10.54 18.07
CA ASN A 912 -31.59 11.44 18.53
C ASN A 912 -31.00 12.71 19.17
N ILE A 913 -29.81 12.62 19.79
CA ILE A 913 -29.06 13.78 20.28
C ILE A 913 -28.65 14.69 19.11
N MET A 914 -28.09 14.10 18.04
CA MET A 914 -27.75 14.84 16.82
C MET A 914 -28.98 15.51 16.19
N ASP A 915 -30.11 14.80 16.13
CA ASP A 915 -31.37 15.34 15.63
C ASP A 915 -31.86 16.55 16.46
N ALA A 916 -31.92 16.39 17.78
CA ALA A 916 -32.31 17.48 18.67
C ALA A 916 -31.37 18.68 18.55
N ALA A 917 -30.05 18.48 18.42
CA ALA A 917 -29.11 19.57 18.21
C ALA A 917 -29.42 20.37 16.93
N VAL A 918 -29.69 19.69 15.81
CA VAL A 918 -30.03 20.34 14.53
C VAL A 918 -31.34 21.14 14.64
N VAL A 919 -32.37 20.56 15.27
CA VAL A 919 -33.67 21.22 15.44
C VAL A 919 -33.57 22.41 16.40
N ILE A 920 -32.88 22.26 17.53
CA ILE A 920 -32.68 23.33 18.52
C ILE A 920 -31.88 24.48 17.90
N CYS A 921 -30.79 24.22 17.18
CA CYS A 921 -30.03 25.27 16.50
C CYS A 921 -30.87 26.02 15.44
N ALA A 922 -31.74 25.32 14.71
CA ALA A 922 -32.66 25.94 13.75
C ALA A 922 -33.73 26.81 14.45
N LEU A 923 -34.30 26.34 15.56
CA LEU A 923 -35.26 27.10 16.37
C LEU A 923 -34.63 28.33 17.03
N VAL A 924 -33.37 28.23 17.47
CA VAL A 924 -32.60 29.37 18.00
C VAL A 924 -32.39 30.42 16.91
N SER A 925 -31.97 30.02 15.70
CA SER A 925 -31.83 30.93 14.55
C SER A 925 -33.15 31.65 14.24
N PHE A 926 -34.27 30.92 14.26
CA PHE A 926 -35.61 31.46 14.02
C PHE A 926 -36.07 32.42 15.13
N GLY A 927 -35.81 32.08 16.39
CA GLY A 927 -36.18 32.90 17.55
C GLY A 927 -35.48 34.25 17.57
N PHE A 928 -34.23 34.32 17.12
CA PHE A 928 -33.50 35.58 16.98
C PHE A 928 -33.98 36.44 15.79
N GLU A 929 -34.43 35.82 14.70
CA GLU A 929 -35.01 36.53 13.54
C GLU A 929 -36.37 37.17 13.86
N ILE A 930 -37.22 36.48 14.63
CA ILE A 930 -38.55 36.98 15.04
C ILE A 930 -38.45 37.98 16.22
N GLY A 931 -37.45 37.81 17.09
CA GLY A 931 -37.28 38.60 18.31
C GLY A 931 -36.94 40.08 18.11
N GLY A 932 -36.71 40.56 16.88
CA GLY A 932 -36.61 41.99 16.56
C GLY A 932 -35.59 42.79 17.39
N VAL A 933 -34.50 42.16 17.86
CA VAL A 933 -33.48 42.87 18.64
C VAL A 933 -32.73 43.82 17.70
N LYS A 934 -32.93 45.12 17.94
CA LYS A 934 -32.33 46.25 17.22
C LYS A 934 -30.83 46.03 16.92
N LYS A 935 -30.45 46.43 15.70
CA LYS A 935 -29.12 46.62 15.04
C LYS A 935 -27.91 47.11 15.87
N GLY A 936 -27.75 46.74 17.14
CA GLY A 936 -26.68 47.21 18.04
C GLY A 936 -25.61 46.19 18.42
N ALA A 937 -25.79 44.89 18.11
CA ALA A 937 -24.84 43.83 18.46
C ALA A 937 -24.28 43.14 17.20
N GLY A 938 -23.60 43.91 16.35
CA GLY A 938 -23.11 43.49 15.02
C GLY A 938 -21.85 42.61 14.99
N GLN A 939 -21.47 41.91 16.08
CA GLN A 939 -20.26 41.06 16.09
C GLN A 939 -20.52 39.55 16.16
N ASN A 940 -21.77 39.09 16.37
CA ASN A 940 -22.10 37.66 16.47
C ASN A 940 -23.07 37.19 15.37
N LEU A 941 -23.03 37.82 14.18
CA LEU A 941 -23.81 37.37 13.02
C LEU A 941 -23.13 36.24 12.23
N SER A 942 -21.80 36.17 12.26
CA SER A 942 -21.04 35.08 11.64
C SER A 942 -21.27 33.74 12.33
N THR A 943 -21.40 33.72 13.67
CA THR A 943 -21.71 32.51 14.45
C THR A 943 -23.12 31.98 14.18
N ILE A 944 -24.11 32.86 13.93
CA ILE A 944 -25.48 32.46 13.56
C ILE A 944 -25.56 31.92 12.13
N LYS A 945 -24.79 32.48 11.18
CA LYS A 945 -24.63 31.91 9.82
C LYS A 945 -23.99 30.52 9.87
N SER A 946 -22.99 30.30 10.73
CA SER A 946 -22.37 28.98 10.94
C SER A 946 -23.33 27.93 11.53
N LEU A 947 -24.35 28.32 12.31
CA LEU A 947 -25.38 27.39 12.80
C LEU A 947 -26.30 26.86 11.68
N ARG A 948 -26.43 27.60 10.57
CA ARG A 948 -27.16 27.13 9.38
C ARG A 948 -26.43 25.98 8.69
N VAL A 949 -25.10 25.89 8.82
CA VAL A 949 -24.29 24.79 8.29
C VAL A 949 -24.67 23.44 8.93
N LEU A 950 -25.12 23.42 10.19
CA LEU A 950 -25.59 22.19 10.85
C LEU A 950 -26.81 21.56 10.18
N ARG A 951 -27.52 22.30 9.31
CA ARG A 951 -28.62 21.76 8.48
C ARG A 951 -28.11 20.76 7.44
N VAL A 952 -26.81 20.78 7.10
CA VAL A 952 -26.16 19.77 6.24
C VAL A 952 -26.10 18.38 6.89
N LEU A 953 -26.37 18.27 8.20
CA LEU A 953 -26.46 17.01 8.92
C LEU A 953 -27.84 16.34 8.78
N ARG A 954 -28.86 17.03 8.25
CA ARG A 954 -30.23 16.48 8.04
C ARG A 954 -30.23 15.20 7.16
N PRO A 955 -29.46 15.11 6.05
CA PRO A 955 -29.26 13.86 5.30
C PRO A 955 -28.74 12.69 6.12
N LEU A 956 -27.92 12.90 7.17
CA LEU A 956 -27.37 11.82 8.00
C LEU A 956 -28.46 11.04 8.75
N LYS A 957 -29.65 11.63 8.94
CA LYS A 957 -30.83 10.92 9.47
C LYS A 957 -31.26 9.73 8.60
N THR A 958 -30.93 9.74 7.31
CA THR A 958 -31.23 8.63 6.40
C THR A 958 -30.40 7.39 6.73
N ILE A 959 -29.19 7.55 7.29
CA ILE A 959 -28.29 6.46 7.70
C ILE A 959 -28.99 5.57 8.73
N LYS A 960 -29.53 6.16 9.80
CA LYS A 960 -30.29 5.42 10.83
C LYS A 960 -31.53 4.69 10.29
N ARG A 961 -32.10 5.17 9.18
CA ARG A 961 -33.37 4.67 8.61
C ARG A 961 -33.17 3.63 7.51
N VAL A 962 -31.98 3.57 6.90
CA VAL A 962 -31.61 2.58 5.89
C VAL A 962 -30.65 1.58 6.55
N PRO A 963 -31.11 0.36 6.93
CA PRO A 963 -30.30 -0.60 7.68
C PRO A 963 -28.98 -0.94 7.00
N LYS A 964 -28.99 -1.02 5.67
CA LYS A 964 -27.78 -1.25 4.86
C LYS A 964 -26.76 -0.12 5.00
N LEU A 965 -27.20 1.14 5.02
CA LEU A 965 -26.32 2.30 5.16
C LEU A 965 -25.83 2.44 6.60
N LYS A 966 -26.68 2.14 7.58
CA LYS A 966 -26.33 2.03 9.01
C LYS A 966 -25.22 1.01 9.22
N ALA A 967 -25.36 -0.20 8.68
CA ALA A 967 -24.36 -1.27 8.82
C ALA A 967 -22.99 -0.86 8.25
N VAL A 968 -22.95 -0.22 7.08
CA VAL A 968 -21.71 0.30 6.49
C VAL A 968 -21.09 1.40 7.36
N PHE A 969 -21.91 2.34 7.83
CA PHE A 969 -21.46 3.42 8.71
C PHE A 969 -20.92 2.88 10.05
N ASP A 970 -21.62 1.95 10.68
CA ASP A 970 -21.20 1.34 11.96
C ASP A 970 -19.89 0.56 11.78
N CYS A 971 -19.71 -0.13 10.65
CA CYS A 971 -18.44 -0.78 10.30
C CYS A 971 -17.29 0.23 10.16
N VAL A 972 -17.54 1.35 9.47
CA VAL A 972 -16.54 2.43 9.28
C VAL A 972 -16.22 3.11 10.62
N VAL A 973 -17.21 3.44 11.44
CA VAL A 973 -17.00 4.09 12.75
C VAL A 973 -16.28 3.19 13.74
N ASN A 974 -16.61 1.89 13.78
CA ASN A 974 -15.88 0.92 14.59
C ASN A 974 -14.42 0.79 14.14
N SER A 975 -14.17 0.97 12.85
CA SER A 975 -12.82 0.99 12.27
C SER A 975 -12.05 2.30 12.53
N LEU A 976 -12.74 3.41 12.80
CA LEU A 976 -12.20 4.76 12.91
C LEU A 976 -11.92 5.25 14.34
N LYS A 977 -12.08 4.41 15.38
CA LYS A 977 -11.92 4.79 16.82
C LYS A 977 -10.53 5.32 17.24
N ASN A 978 -9.63 5.67 16.31
CA ASN A 978 -8.21 5.94 16.57
C ASN A 978 -7.60 7.21 15.94
N ILE A 979 -8.35 8.22 15.46
CA ILE A 979 -7.71 9.42 14.86
C ILE A 979 -8.43 10.72 15.23
N ASP A 980 -7.69 11.65 15.82
CA ASP A 980 -8.08 13.05 16.05
C ASP A 980 -7.36 13.99 15.07
N VAL A 981 -8.06 14.99 14.52
CA VAL A 981 -7.50 16.01 13.61
C VAL A 981 -7.97 17.41 14.02
N LEU A 982 -7.04 18.39 14.04
CA LEU A 982 -7.27 19.80 14.37
C LEU A 982 -6.75 20.72 13.25
N LYS A 983 -7.47 21.84 13.01
CA LYS A 983 -7.13 22.94 12.08
C LYS A 983 -6.86 24.23 12.87
N PHE A 984 -5.97 25.11 12.40
CA PHE A 984 -6.08 26.58 12.60
C PHE A 984 -5.17 27.40 11.65
N ASP A 985 -5.39 28.73 11.70
CA ASP A 985 -5.33 29.78 10.67
C ASP A 985 -4.02 30.62 10.64
N LYS A 986 -3.71 31.28 9.51
CA LYS A 986 -2.44 32.02 9.22
C LYS A 986 -2.64 33.55 9.18
N SER A 987 -1.62 34.31 9.62
CA SER A 987 -1.48 35.75 9.29
C SER A 987 0.01 36.16 9.19
N HIS A 988 0.34 36.98 8.18
CA HIS A 988 1.70 37.45 7.85
C HIS A 988 1.82 38.99 7.86
N ARG A 989 3.05 39.50 8.05
CA ARG A 989 3.47 40.86 7.68
C ARG A 989 4.82 40.89 6.93
N ALA A 990 4.91 41.90 6.07
CA ALA A 990 5.73 42.05 4.87
C ALA A 990 7.16 42.62 5.04
N ASN A 991 7.89 42.67 3.91
CA ASN A 991 9.00 43.60 3.65
C ASN A 991 8.99 44.12 2.18
N ARG A 992 9.68 45.25 1.93
CA ARG A 992 9.41 46.27 0.86
C ARG A 992 10.39 46.27 -0.33
N GLY A 993 9.88 46.61 -1.52
CA GLY A 993 10.62 47.01 -2.73
C GLY A 993 9.74 46.87 -3.99
N SER A 994 10.24 47.27 -5.17
CA SER A 994 9.63 46.91 -6.48
C SER A 994 10.63 46.20 -7.38
N TYR A 995 10.14 45.39 -8.33
CA TYR A 995 10.92 44.70 -9.35
C TYR A 995 10.20 44.76 -10.69
N PHE A 996 10.92 44.45 -11.76
CA PHE A 996 10.42 44.42 -13.11
C PHE A 996 10.09 42.97 -13.48
N VAL A 997 8.84 42.72 -13.87
CA VAL A 997 8.40 41.48 -14.49
C VAL A 997 8.46 41.70 -16.00
N TYR A 998 9.21 40.85 -16.69
CA TYR A 998 9.27 40.83 -18.14
C TYR A 998 8.33 39.72 -18.60
N GLU A 999 7.17 40.10 -19.14
CA GLU A 999 6.31 39.17 -19.86
C GLU A 999 6.96 38.92 -21.22
N ALA A 1000 6.94 37.66 -21.70
CA ALA A 1000 7.66 37.23 -22.91
C ALA A 1000 7.37 38.11 -24.15
N ASN A 1001 6.21 38.78 -24.15
CA ASN A 1001 5.70 39.55 -25.29
C ASN A 1001 5.74 41.08 -25.09
N SER A 1002 6.17 41.60 -23.93
CA SER A 1002 6.23 43.04 -23.68
C SER A 1002 7.66 43.57 -23.68
N LEU A 1003 7.95 44.52 -24.58
CA LEU A 1003 9.20 45.30 -24.57
C LEU A 1003 9.37 46.14 -23.30
N LEU A 1004 8.27 46.42 -22.58
CA LEU A 1004 8.26 47.23 -21.37
C LEU A 1004 7.95 46.34 -20.15
N PRO A 1005 8.83 46.31 -19.13
CA PRO A 1005 8.56 45.51 -17.95
C PRO A 1005 7.44 46.09 -17.09
N ARG A 1006 6.63 45.22 -16.52
CA ARG A 1006 5.62 45.59 -15.51
C ARG A 1006 6.31 45.76 -14.15
N ILE A 1007 6.01 46.86 -13.46
CA ILE A 1007 6.54 47.10 -12.11
C ILE A 1007 5.65 46.39 -11.10
N GLU A 1008 6.20 45.41 -10.40
CA GLU A 1008 5.55 44.72 -9.30
C GLU A 1008 6.25 44.98 -7.97
N LYS A 1009 5.52 44.85 -6.85
CA LYS A 1009 6.12 44.99 -5.51
C LYS A 1009 6.79 43.68 -5.11
N ARG A 1010 8.05 43.75 -4.66
CA ARG A 1010 8.73 42.61 -4.04
C ARG A 1010 8.05 42.31 -2.71
N LEU A 1011 7.59 41.08 -2.56
CA LEU A 1011 7.06 40.54 -1.31
C LEU A 1011 7.89 39.31 -0.95
N TRP A 1012 8.32 39.23 0.31
CA TRP A 1012 8.83 37.97 0.85
C TRP A 1012 7.64 37.06 1.14
N ALA A 1013 7.28 36.25 0.15
CA ALA A 1013 6.23 35.25 0.29
C ALA A 1013 6.78 34.00 0.97
N THR A 1014 6.05 33.48 1.95
CA THR A 1014 6.29 32.14 2.48
C THR A 1014 5.64 31.11 1.56
N GLN A 1015 6.24 29.92 1.48
CA GLN A 1015 5.64 28.80 0.75
C GLN A 1015 4.40 28.32 1.51
N ASP A 1016 3.38 27.85 0.80
CA ASP A 1016 2.14 27.38 1.43
C ASP A 1016 2.39 26.17 2.34
N PHE A 1017 3.19 25.22 1.84
CA PHE A 1017 3.70 24.05 2.56
C PHE A 1017 5.17 24.28 2.98
N HIS A 1018 5.44 24.21 4.29
CA HIS A 1018 6.75 24.54 4.87
C HIS A 1018 7.00 23.82 6.21
N TYR A 1019 8.25 23.83 6.67
CA TYR A 1019 8.73 23.05 7.84
C TYR A 1019 9.07 23.91 9.07
N ASP A 1020 8.46 25.10 9.22
CA ASP A 1020 8.80 26.07 10.28
C ASP A 1020 8.46 25.59 11.69
N ASN A 1021 7.46 24.71 11.82
CA ASN A 1021 7.03 24.10 13.08
C ASN A 1021 6.47 22.69 12.82
N VAL A 1022 6.39 21.87 13.87
CA VAL A 1022 5.98 20.46 13.76
C VAL A 1022 4.58 20.29 13.17
N ALA A 1023 3.61 21.11 13.55
CA ALA A 1023 2.24 20.98 13.05
C ALA A 1023 2.14 21.25 11.53
N THR A 1024 2.82 22.29 11.05
CA THR A 1024 2.85 22.65 9.62
C THR A 1024 3.70 21.66 8.82
N ALA A 1025 4.78 21.14 9.43
CA ALA A 1025 5.55 20.04 8.87
C ALA A 1025 4.69 18.78 8.70
N MET A 1026 3.85 18.45 9.68
CA MET A 1026 2.89 17.33 9.56
C MET A 1026 1.88 17.56 8.44
N LEU A 1027 1.36 18.79 8.28
CA LEU A 1027 0.48 19.12 7.15
C LEU A 1027 1.19 18.97 5.80
N THR A 1028 2.44 19.43 5.72
CA THR A 1028 3.27 19.30 4.51
C THR A 1028 3.53 17.83 4.18
N LEU A 1029 3.90 17.02 5.17
CA LEU A 1029 4.09 15.58 5.01
C LEU A 1029 2.79 14.84 4.70
N PHE A 1030 1.65 15.33 5.19
CA PHE A 1030 0.34 14.80 4.82
C PHE A 1030 0.01 15.10 3.35
N ALA A 1031 0.23 16.33 2.87
CA ALA A 1031 0.07 16.66 1.45
C ALA A 1031 0.97 15.78 0.57
N VAL A 1032 2.26 15.67 0.91
CA VAL A 1032 3.20 14.76 0.23
C VAL A 1032 2.70 13.31 0.24
N GLN A 1033 2.10 12.86 1.34
CA GLN A 1033 1.57 11.50 1.48
C GLN A 1033 0.37 11.21 0.57
N THR A 1034 -0.42 12.23 0.22
CA THR A 1034 -1.54 12.05 -0.72
C THR A 1034 -1.08 11.80 -2.15
N GLY A 1035 0.18 12.15 -2.46
CA GLY A 1035 0.71 12.08 -3.82
C GLY A 1035 0.45 13.34 -4.65
N GLU A 1036 -0.28 14.33 -4.13
CA GLU A 1036 -0.60 15.58 -4.84
C GLU A 1036 0.38 16.71 -4.47
N GLY A 1037 0.87 17.47 -5.45
CA GLY A 1037 1.70 18.67 -5.30
C GLY A 1037 3.08 18.44 -4.66
N TRP A 1038 3.45 17.19 -4.42
CA TRP A 1038 4.72 16.84 -3.76
C TRP A 1038 5.98 17.16 -4.58
N PRO A 1039 5.99 17.16 -5.94
CA PRO A 1039 7.17 17.53 -6.71
C PRO A 1039 7.58 18.98 -6.43
N GLN A 1040 6.60 19.89 -6.25
CA GLN A 1040 6.87 21.27 -5.88
C GLN A 1040 7.48 21.38 -4.47
N VAL A 1041 6.97 20.63 -3.50
CA VAL A 1041 7.51 20.59 -2.13
C VAL A 1041 8.95 20.03 -2.12
N LEU A 1042 9.21 18.98 -2.93
CA LEU A 1042 10.54 18.44 -3.14
C LEU A 1042 11.48 19.50 -3.72
N GLN A 1043 11.08 20.16 -4.81
CA GLN A 1043 11.90 21.18 -5.48
C GLN A 1043 12.21 22.35 -4.53
N ASN A 1044 11.21 22.85 -3.80
CA ASN A 1044 11.38 23.88 -2.78
C ASN A 1044 12.40 23.45 -1.71
N SER A 1045 12.38 22.17 -1.31
CA SER A 1045 13.31 21.61 -0.32
C SER A 1045 14.73 21.44 -0.86
N MET A 1046 14.89 21.03 -2.11
CA MET A 1046 16.21 20.95 -2.77
C MET A 1046 16.80 22.34 -3.03
N ALA A 1047 15.95 23.35 -3.23
CA ALA A 1047 16.36 24.72 -3.47
C ALA A 1047 16.64 25.51 -2.17
N ALA A 1048 16.35 24.94 -1.00
CA ALA A 1048 16.54 25.60 0.29
C ALA A 1048 18.03 25.75 0.64
N THR A 1049 18.45 26.98 0.99
CA THR A 1049 19.86 27.32 1.26
C THR A 1049 20.21 27.35 2.74
N TYR A 1050 20.15 28.55 3.34
CA TYR A 1050 20.40 28.84 4.75
C TYR A 1050 19.19 29.62 5.31
N GLU A 1051 19.09 29.66 6.64
CA GLU A 1051 18.09 30.46 7.34
C GLU A 1051 18.15 31.93 6.89
N ASP A 1052 16.98 32.54 6.69
CA ASP A 1052 16.81 33.93 6.21
C ASP A 1052 17.43 34.25 4.84
N ARG A 1053 17.69 33.24 4.00
CA ARG A 1053 18.20 33.42 2.63
C ARG A 1053 17.26 32.83 1.57
N GLY A 1054 17.30 33.43 0.38
CA GLY A 1054 16.50 32.97 -0.77
C GLY A 1054 16.92 31.59 -1.27
N SER A 1055 16.06 30.97 -2.07
CA SER A 1055 16.32 29.67 -2.69
C SER A 1055 17.36 29.77 -3.81
N ILE A 1056 18.11 28.69 -4.02
CA ILE A 1056 19.02 28.49 -5.16
C ILE A 1056 18.71 27.11 -5.72
N GLN A 1057 18.36 27.03 -7.00
CA GLN A 1057 17.99 25.76 -7.65
C GLN A 1057 19.08 24.69 -7.48
N ASN A 1058 18.68 23.47 -7.14
CA ASN A 1058 19.55 22.29 -6.97
C ASN A 1058 20.70 22.47 -5.94
N PHE A 1059 20.57 23.37 -4.96
CA PHE A 1059 21.61 23.59 -3.94
C PHE A 1059 21.83 22.37 -3.03
N ARG A 1060 20.76 21.67 -2.64
CA ARG A 1060 20.79 20.48 -1.76
C ARG A 1060 20.01 19.32 -2.35
N ILE A 1061 20.51 18.76 -3.46
CA ILE A 1061 19.86 17.61 -4.11
C ILE A 1061 19.74 16.38 -3.20
N GLU A 1062 20.59 16.26 -2.19
CA GLU A 1062 20.56 15.18 -1.20
C GLU A 1062 19.26 15.13 -0.39
N MET A 1063 18.51 16.24 -0.29
CA MET A 1063 17.21 16.27 0.39
C MET A 1063 16.15 15.43 -0.31
N SER A 1064 16.34 15.11 -1.61
CA SER A 1064 15.45 14.21 -2.34
C SER A 1064 15.38 12.80 -1.74
N ILE A 1065 16.46 12.34 -1.08
CA ILE A 1065 16.52 11.04 -0.42
C ILE A 1065 15.47 10.96 0.70
N PHE A 1066 15.24 12.06 1.42
CA PHE A 1066 14.23 12.11 2.47
C PHE A 1066 12.84 11.78 1.91
N TYR A 1067 12.45 12.40 0.80
CA TYR A 1067 11.15 12.17 0.16
C TYR A 1067 11.04 10.77 -0.42
N ILE A 1068 12.07 10.25 -1.11
CA ILE A 1068 12.05 8.87 -1.61
C ILE A 1068 11.87 7.87 -0.46
N VAL A 1069 12.63 8.03 0.63
CA VAL A 1069 12.52 7.15 1.80
C VAL A 1069 11.14 7.29 2.44
N TYR A 1070 10.59 8.51 2.53
CA TYR A 1070 9.25 8.75 3.05
C TYR A 1070 8.17 8.02 2.23
N PHE A 1071 8.20 8.14 0.89
CA PHE A 1071 7.28 7.45 -0.01
C PHE A 1071 7.44 5.93 -0.04
N VAL A 1072 8.62 5.39 0.29
CA VAL A 1072 8.82 3.94 0.37
C VAL A 1072 8.37 3.39 1.73
N VAL A 1073 8.72 4.11 2.80
CA VAL A 1073 8.54 3.62 4.17
C VAL A 1073 7.12 3.89 4.68
N PHE A 1074 6.54 5.07 4.42
CA PHE A 1074 5.25 5.42 5.02
C PHE A 1074 4.07 4.62 4.44
N PRO A 1075 3.90 4.49 3.11
CA PRO A 1075 2.87 3.61 2.56
C PRO A 1075 2.99 2.19 3.08
N PHE A 1076 4.21 1.68 3.32
CA PHE A 1076 4.42 0.38 3.94
C PHE A 1076 3.80 0.30 5.36
N PHE A 1077 3.98 1.32 6.21
CA PHE A 1077 3.29 1.38 7.51
C PHE A 1077 1.76 1.43 7.35
N PHE A 1078 1.27 2.25 6.41
CA PHE A 1078 -0.16 2.44 6.17
C PHE A 1078 -0.84 1.15 5.69
N VAL A 1079 -0.18 0.41 4.80
CA VAL A 1079 -0.62 -0.93 4.36
C VAL A 1079 -0.83 -1.85 5.54
N ASN A 1080 0.08 -1.85 6.51
CA ASN A 1080 0.00 -2.78 7.63
C ASN A 1080 -1.16 -2.47 8.56
N ILE A 1081 -1.50 -1.18 8.71
CA ILE A 1081 -2.69 -0.74 9.43
C ILE A 1081 -3.96 -1.14 8.65
N PHE A 1082 -3.99 -0.89 7.35
CA PHE A 1082 -5.14 -1.22 6.51
C PHE A 1082 -5.41 -2.72 6.42
N VAL A 1083 -4.34 -3.51 6.27
CA VAL A 1083 -4.38 -4.97 6.28
C VAL A 1083 -4.87 -5.49 7.64
N ALA A 1084 -4.42 -4.91 8.76
CA ALA A 1084 -4.92 -5.26 10.08
C ALA A 1084 -6.44 -4.99 10.22
N LEU A 1085 -6.91 -3.85 9.70
CA LEU A 1085 -8.34 -3.50 9.68
C LEU A 1085 -9.15 -4.45 8.79
N ILE A 1086 -8.61 -4.84 7.63
CA ILE A 1086 -9.19 -5.86 6.77
C ILE A 1086 -9.27 -7.21 7.52
N ILE A 1087 -8.23 -7.63 8.24
CA ILE A 1087 -8.27 -8.90 9.00
C ILE A 1087 -9.37 -8.87 10.04
N ILE A 1088 -9.44 -7.80 10.84
CA ILE A 1088 -10.43 -7.67 11.90
C ILE A 1088 -11.84 -7.76 11.31
N THR A 1089 -12.09 -7.04 10.21
CA THR A 1089 -13.40 -7.07 9.54
C THR A 1089 -13.70 -8.43 8.90
N PHE A 1090 -12.74 -9.09 8.25
CA PHE A 1090 -12.91 -10.43 7.70
C PHE A 1090 -13.06 -11.51 8.77
N GLN A 1091 -12.41 -11.38 9.93
CA GLN A 1091 -12.56 -12.29 11.07
C GLN A 1091 -13.93 -12.12 11.71
N GLU A 1092 -14.37 -10.88 11.96
CA GLU A 1092 -15.72 -10.63 12.49
C GLU A 1092 -16.82 -11.16 11.55
N GLN A 1093 -16.63 -11.01 10.24
CA GLN A 1093 -17.54 -11.59 9.24
C GLN A 1093 -17.42 -13.11 9.15
N GLY A 1094 -16.20 -13.64 9.18
CA GLY A 1094 -15.92 -15.07 9.11
C GLY A 1094 -16.43 -15.84 10.32
N GLU A 1095 -16.30 -15.29 11.53
CA GLU A 1095 -16.85 -15.85 12.77
C GLU A 1095 -18.38 -15.84 12.76
N ALA A 1096 -19.00 -14.80 12.20
CA ALA A 1096 -20.44 -14.75 11.99
C ALA A 1096 -20.91 -15.83 10.98
N GLU A 1097 -20.13 -16.12 9.93
CA GLU A 1097 -20.41 -17.22 8.99
C GLU A 1097 -20.11 -18.62 9.57
N LEU A 1098 -19.07 -18.77 10.41
CA LEU A 1098 -18.67 -20.04 11.04
C LEU A 1098 -19.67 -20.52 12.09
N GLN A 1099 -20.47 -19.61 12.66
CA GLN A 1099 -21.59 -20.00 13.53
C GLN A 1099 -22.69 -20.77 12.78
N ASP A 1100 -22.67 -20.81 11.43
CA ASP A 1100 -23.76 -21.31 10.58
C ASP A 1100 -23.58 -22.76 10.05
N GLY A 1101 -22.60 -23.53 10.54
CA GLY A 1101 -22.65 -25.01 10.50
C GLY A 1101 -21.43 -25.77 9.94
N GLU A 1102 -21.47 -27.11 10.06
CA GLU A 1102 -20.40 -28.08 9.75
C GLU A 1102 -20.06 -28.26 8.24
N ILE A 1103 -20.64 -27.46 7.34
CA ILE A 1103 -20.56 -27.65 5.88
C ILE A 1103 -19.51 -26.71 5.26
N ASP A 1104 -18.60 -27.25 4.45
CA ASP A 1104 -17.55 -26.48 3.75
C ASP A 1104 -18.15 -25.47 2.74
N LYS A 1105 -17.48 -24.33 2.54
CA LYS A 1105 -17.95 -23.24 1.65
C LYS A 1105 -18.17 -23.71 0.22
N ASN A 1106 -17.33 -24.61 -0.29
CA ASN A 1106 -17.48 -25.19 -1.62
C ASN A 1106 -18.71 -26.09 -1.73
N GLN A 1107 -19.02 -26.82 -0.65
CA GLN A 1107 -20.22 -27.66 -0.58
C GLN A 1107 -21.48 -26.80 -0.54
N LYS A 1108 -21.49 -25.72 0.26
CA LYS A 1108 -22.60 -24.76 0.30
C LYS A 1108 -22.86 -24.14 -1.08
N SER A 1109 -21.83 -23.62 -1.75
CA SER A 1109 -21.97 -23.03 -3.09
C SER A 1109 -22.47 -24.04 -4.14
N CYS A 1110 -22.04 -25.31 -4.05
CA CYS A 1110 -22.54 -26.36 -4.94
C CYS A 1110 -24.01 -26.68 -4.68
N ILE A 1111 -24.43 -26.75 -3.42
CA ILE A 1111 -25.82 -26.97 -3.02
C ILE A 1111 -26.69 -25.80 -3.50
N ASP A 1112 -26.27 -24.56 -3.24
CA ASP A 1112 -26.99 -23.35 -3.66
C ASP A 1112 -27.14 -23.31 -5.19
N PHE A 1113 -26.05 -23.56 -5.94
CA PHE A 1113 -26.11 -23.64 -7.40
C PHE A 1113 -27.09 -24.71 -7.88
N THR A 1114 -27.10 -25.89 -7.24
CA THR A 1114 -27.98 -26.99 -7.62
C THR A 1114 -29.45 -26.65 -7.34
N ILE A 1115 -29.74 -25.92 -6.26
CA ILE A 1115 -31.09 -25.47 -5.91
C ILE A 1115 -31.56 -24.33 -6.82
N GLU A 1116 -30.68 -23.41 -7.20
CA GLU A 1116 -31.00 -22.23 -8.01
C GLU A 1116 -31.01 -22.47 -9.53
N ALA A 1117 -30.36 -23.55 -10.01
CA ALA A 1117 -30.23 -23.84 -11.43
C ALA A 1117 -31.59 -24.00 -12.12
N ARG A 1118 -31.86 -23.13 -13.10
CA ARG A 1118 -33.04 -23.21 -13.99
C ARG A 1118 -32.64 -23.70 -15.38
N PRO A 1119 -33.48 -24.49 -16.08
CA PRO A 1119 -33.18 -24.95 -17.42
C PRO A 1119 -33.13 -23.78 -18.42
N LEU A 1120 -32.11 -23.76 -19.28
CA LEU A 1120 -31.99 -22.80 -20.38
C LEU A 1120 -32.97 -23.17 -21.51
N GLU A 1121 -33.98 -22.34 -21.76
CA GLU A 1121 -34.90 -22.52 -22.88
C GLU A 1121 -34.30 -21.98 -24.18
N ARG A 1122 -33.75 -22.85 -25.02
CA ARG A 1122 -33.28 -22.48 -26.37
C ARG A 1122 -34.40 -22.67 -27.38
N TYR A 1123 -34.88 -21.57 -27.98
CA TYR A 1123 -35.93 -21.64 -28.99
C TYR A 1123 -35.45 -22.38 -30.25
N MET A 1124 -36.07 -23.54 -30.55
CA MET A 1124 -35.81 -24.34 -31.75
C MET A 1124 -37.10 -24.43 -32.61
N PRO A 1125 -37.07 -24.07 -33.90
CA PRO A 1125 -38.23 -24.22 -34.77
C PRO A 1125 -38.65 -25.69 -34.91
N SER A 1126 -39.94 -25.99 -34.75
CA SER A 1126 -40.47 -27.37 -34.72
C SER A 1126 -40.37 -28.13 -36.04
N LYS A 1127 -40.43 -27.44 -37.19
CA LYS A 1127 -40.39 -28.06 -38.53
C LYS A 1127 -38.99 -27.94 -39.15
N ARG A 1128 -38.21 -29.03 -39.14
CA ARG A 1128 -36.85 -29.07 -39.74
C ARG A 1128 -36.80 -28.81 -41.24
N ALA A 1129 -37.87 -29.14 -41.97
CA ALA A 1129 -37.98 -28.87 -43.42
C ALA A 1129 -38.39 -27.41 -43.73
N SER A 1130 -38.79 -26.63 -42.72
CA SER A 1130 -39.23 -25.25 -42.91
C SER A 1130 -38.06 -24.33 -43.24
N PHE A 1131 -38.32 -23.31 -44.06
CA PHE A 1131 -37.40 -22.20 -44.28
C PHE A 1131 -36.92 -21.58 -42.95
N LYS A 1132 -37.82 -21.50 -41.95
CA LYS A 1132 -37.50 -20.99 -40.61
C LYS A 1132 -36.38 -21.78 -39.91
N TYR A 1133 -36.33 -23.10 -40.09
CA TYR A 1133 -35.26 -23.93 -39.54
C TYR A 1133 -33.94 -23.73 -40.29
N LYS A 1134 -33.98 -23.55 -41.62
CA LYS A 1134 -32.79 -23.25 -42.42
C LYS A 1134 -32.16 -21.91 -42.02
N VAL A 1135 -32.98 -20.87 -41.79
CA VAL A 1135 -32.52 -19.56 -41.30
C VAL A 1135 -31.97 -19.67 -39.88
N TRP A 1136 -32.71 -20.32 -38.97
CA TRP A 1136 -32.24 -20.53 -37.60
C TRP A 1136 -30.89 -21.26 -37.55
N ARG A 1137 -30.69 -22.28 -38.40
CA ARG A 1137 -29.43 -23.02 -38.50
C ARG A 1137 -28.27 -22.14 -38.95
N ILE A 1138 -28.51 -21.13 -39.79
CA ILE A 1138 -27.50 -20.16 -40.20
C ILE A 1138 -27.21 -19.18 -39.05
N VAL A 1139 -28.24 -18.62 -38.43
CA VAL A 1139 -28.08 -17.62 -37.35
C VAL A 1139 -27.34 -18.19 -36.14
N VAL A 1140 -27.58 -19.45 -35.79
CA VAL A 1140 -26.94 -20.13 -34.66
C VAL A 1140 -25.57 -20.74 -35.04
N SER A 1141 -25.16 -20.62 -36.31
CA SER A 1141 -23.88 -21.20 -36.76
C SER A 1141 -22.69 -20.31 -36.39
N THR A 1142 -21.57 -20.94 -36.01
CA THR A 1142 -20.31 -20.25 -35.69
C THR A 1142 -19.76 -19.40 -36.84
N PRO A 1143 -19.88 -19.75 -38.15
CA PRO A 1143 -19.43 -18.87 -39.23
C PRO A 1143 -20.23 -17.58 -39.32
N PHE A 1144 -21.54 -17.61 -39.00
CA PHE A 1144 -22.36 -16.39 -38.98
C PHE A 1144 -21.96 -15.47 -37.82
N GLU A 1145 -21.64 -16.03 -36.64
CA GLU A 1145 -21.11 -15.27 -35.51
C GLU A 1145 -19.77 -14.60 -35.87
N TYR A 1146 -18.82 -15.33 -36.47
CA TYR A 1146 -17.56 -14.74 -36.93
C TYR A 1146 -17.76 -13.66 -38.01
N PHE A 1147 -18.73 -13.84 -38.90
CA PHE A 1147 -19.07 -12.83 -39.91
C PHE A 1147 -19.55 -11.52 -39.27
N ILE A 1148 -20.48 -11.60 -38.30
CA ILE A 1148 -20.97 -10.42 -37.57
C ILE A 1148 -19.84 -9.77 -36.76
N MET A 1149 -19.00 -10.55 -36.06
CA MET A 1149 -17.85 -10.01 -35.33
C MET A 1149 -16.86 -9.29 -36.25
N THR A 1150 -16.62 -9.83 -37.45
CA THR A 1150 -15.77 -9.19 -38.47
C THR A 1150 -16.36 -7.86 -38.93
N LEU A 1151 -17.68 -7.80 -39.17
CA LEU A 1151 -18.37 -6.56 -39.53
C LEU A 1151 -18.29 -5.50 -38.42
N ILE A 1152 -18.39 -5.90 -37.15
CA ILE A 1152 -18.23 -4.99 -36.01
C ILE A 1152 -16.81 -4.42 -36.00
N VAL A 1153 -15.78 -5.26 -36.15
CA VAL A 1153 -14.38 -4.80 -36.20
C VAL A 1153 -14.15 -3.83 -37.36
N LEU A 1154 -14.67 -4.14 -38.56
CA LEU A 1154 -14.57 -3.25 -39.72
C LEU A 1154 -15.28 -1.92 -39.47
N ASN A 1155 -16.48 -1.93 -38.88
CA ASN A 1155 -17.20 -0.71 -38.53
C ASN A 1155 -16.43 0.13 -37.49
N THR A 1156 -15.84 -0.51 -36.49
CA THR A 1156 -14.98 0.17 -35.51
C THR A 1156 -13.77 0.82 -36.18
N LEU A 1157 -13.09 0.12 -37.10
CA LEU A 1157 -11.97 0.68 -37.86
C LEU A 1157 -12.41 1.86 -38.74
N LEU A 1158 -13.60 1.80 -39.35
CA LEU A 1158 -14.15 2.92 -40.12
C LEU A 1158 -14.38 4.16 -39.24
N LEU A 1159 -14.91 3.99 -38.03
CA LEU A 1159 -15.07 5.10 -37.08
C LEU A 1159 -13.73 5.69 -36.64
N MET A 1160 -12.70 4.85 -36.47
CA MET A 1160 -11.34 5.29 -36.12
C MET A 1160 -10.64 6.09 -37.23
N MET A 1161 -11.03 5.90 -38.50
CA MET A 1161 -10.44 6.62 -39.64
C MET A 1161 -10.93 8.07 -39.77
N LYS A 1162 -11.89 8.50 -38.96
CA LYS A 1162 -12.36 9.90 -38.96
C LYS A 1162 -11.23 10.79 -38.43
N VAL A 1163 -10.87 11.80 -39.21
CA VAL A 1163 -9.83 12.78 -38.89
C VAL A 1163 -10.40 14.17 -39.11
N SER A 1164 -10.17 15.08 -38.17
CA SER A 1164 -10.44 16.50 -38.38
C SER A 1164 -9.46 17.02 -39.43
N VAL A 1165 -9.96 17.37 -40.61
CA VAL A 1165 -9.13 18.04 -41.63
C VAL A 1165 -9.08 19.52 -41.25
N MET A 1166 -7.98 19.92 -40.62
CA MET A 1166 -7.55 21.32 -40.56
C MET A 1166 -7.55 21.86 -41.99
N ARG A 1167 -8.55 22.67 -42.37
CA ARG A 1167 -8.46 23.52 -43.56
C ARG A 1167 -7.40 24.58 -43.22
N LYS A 1168 -6.15 24.28 -43.59
CA LYS A 1168 -5.06 25.26 -43.60
C LYS A 1168 -5.43 26.52 -44.36
#